data_AF-W9VN61-F1
#
_entry.id   AF-W9VN61-F1
#
_cell.length_a   1.000
_cell.length_b   1.000
_cell.length_c   1.000
_cell.angle_alpha   90.00
_cell.angle_beta   90.00
_cell.angle_gamma   90.00
#
_symmetry.space_group_name_H-M   'P 1'
#
loop_
_entity.id
_entity.type
_entity.pdbx_description
1 polymer ?
#
loop_
_entity_poly.entity_id
_entity_poly.type
_entity_poly.pdbx_seq_one_letter_code
_entity_poly.pdbx_strand_id
1 'polypeptide(L)'
;MQTLRLPCPLEKHVRSLYGGNSDDLLSCPLAQIEDTGARGYALRLSCTPLLNDVHDQTGHFNKLDRDLSLLLPRRHSTIDGLPVAQEAPIQKLCSKVKSLLSRLPEVPQRSFYLPLNSRFARKGGSTLWDGIKGGSWAAKYILPEARSQLQQQPGEDSTAMLDLMNRMRDLAWDNLYVTRYIDTNSLTLATVLARQGNKPDLGLAQRSLNYVNLLSELFDEFETMSNAVSMGIEAPFEDMSDQGRALKDALFTQEHDDHVQAMAIIKVFLWSAWQRSLMLHFYYVIGVQLVHGYSSTWNSLLAVRGVFELNSLSRGDSRENCTEYMCNWAFGLLKTSRTSVGLDFRRMISRFDAQFHDRSARCIRGSEDACAGGRPETCQRFTAAETAAQSAHVLSCSKDCAKIVWDASSYHGSLKPAAIVATEESRHLEYLPVSSETLAISHVWSHGQGGRPESGINACLHQRYCRLANKFGCDTYWIDVAAIPSETKLRRQAINSISHIFAIAKVTVVIDMDVQTVDVDPSVPTIDQIEMLVSTLLVSDWTVRGWTLLEGIRASRAIFLLCRHDRVVNLRQALLTLHERGSVDIAALLGSTQHLIPHADPSTTKSVEEAGYLLSQRHTSWPEDVIICWSLLINRPVQTKAADLWRQQVRVRSAFLLSSAPRVSGVNGLGWAPDSPYIRPIHRAVDLPCGRKQEYTVRFPCYDGGGSLFAQITDRGLRGRWRIIRVDSSFLENVQEMCCHLTHYEDEEVTFDESELVYAYPDEALACHTMEALLSRAAEVRLVRALDEDGMSPYVGSSQRGEDFGSVAAICASSDKGSQWEWKGVYAWQESENYHGWEIDEMLIV
;
A
#
# COMPACT_ATOMS: atom_id res chain seq x y z
N MET A 1 -29.54 -7.22 -9.48
CA MET A 1 -28.89 -5.89 -9.41
C MET A 1 -29.89 -4.93 -8.81
N GLN A 2 -29.77 -4.61 -7.53
CA GLN A 2 -30.50 -3.48 -6.96
C GLN A 2 -29.95 -2.19 -7.60
N THR A 3 -30.83 -1.27 -7.94
CA THR A 3 -30.53 -0.03 -8.67
C THR A 3 -29.60 0.85 -7.84
N LEU A 4 -28.45 1.27 -8.41
CA LEU A 4 -27.57 2.29 -7.80
C LEU A 4 -28.42 3.50 -7.38
N ARG A 5 -28.27 3.94 -6.11
CA ARG A 5 -28.99 5.11 -5.59
C ARG A 5 -28.19 6.36 -5.94
N LEU A 6 -28.75 7.19 -6.81
CA LEU A 6 -28.14 8.42 -7.32
C LEU A 6 -28.94 9.64 -6.83
N PRO A 7 -28.28 10.81 -6.62
CA PRO A 7 -28.94 12.06 -6.23
C PRO A 7 -29.94 12.56 -7.28
N CYS A 8 -29.72 12.22 -8.55
CA CYS A 8 -30.61 12.55 -9.65
C CYS A 8 -30.41 11.56 -10.81
N PRO A 9 -31.25 11.58 -11.86
CA PRO A 9 -31.05 10.75 -13.04
C PRO A 9 -29.66 10.99 -13.65
N LEU A 10 -28.91 9.92 -13.91
CA LEU A 10 -27.55 9.98 -14.46
C LEU A 10 -27.45 10.87 -15.70
N GLU A 11 -28.44 10.77 -16.60
CA GLU A 11 -28.49 11.58 -17.81
C GLU A 11 -28.62 13.07 -17.50
N LYS A 12 -29.45 13.45 -16.54
CA LYS A 12 -29.60 14.85 -16.09
C LYS A 12 -28.27 15.38 -15.54
N HIS A 13 -27.58 14.57 -14.72
CA HIS A 13 -26.28 14.95 -14.17
C HIS A 13 -25.22 15.12 -15.26
N VAL A 14 -25.04 14.11 -16.14
CA VAL A 14 -24.05 14.17 -17.23
C VAL A 14 -24.33 15.35 -18.16
N ARG A 15 -25.59 15.64 -18.48
CA ARG A 15 -25.98 16.83 -19.27
C ARG A 15 -25.53 18.12 -18.60
N SER A 16 -25.69 18.26 -17.29
CA SER A 16 -25.28 19.46 -16.55
C SER A 16 -23.77 19.71 -16.51
N LEU A 17 -22.95 18.68 -16.75
CA LEU A 17 -21.49 18.76 -16.80
C LEU A 17 -20.94 18.75 -18.25
N TYR A 18 -21.79 18.51 -19.24
CA TYR A 18 -21.38 18.38 -20.62
C TYR A 18 -20.91 19.74 -21.17
N GLY A 19 -19.70 19.77 -21.73
CA GLY A 19 -19.06 21.02 -22.17
C GLY A 19 -18.37 21.83 -21.06
N GLY A 20 -18.54 21.47 -19.78
CA GLY A 20 -17.81 22.11 -18.68
C GLY A 20 -16.32 21.76 -18.67
N ASN A 21 -15.45 22.75 -18.41
CA ASN A 21 -14.01 22.54 -18.27
C ASN A 21 -13.72 21.64 -17.05
N SER A 22 -12.97 20.55 -17.25
CA SER A 22 -12.52 19.68 -16.16
C SER A 22 -11.72 20.44 -15.09
N ASP A 23 -11.01 21.50 -15.45
CA ASP A 23 -10.27 22.35 -14.50
C ASP A 23 -11.21 23.02 -13.50
N ASP A 24 -12.32 23.57 -14.00
CA ASP A 24 -13.32 24.22 -13.16
C ASP A 24 -14.03 23.20 -12.29
N LEU A 25 -14.44 22.05 -12.86
CA LEU A 25 -15.27 21.06 -12.18
C LEU A 25 -14.58 20.36 -11.00
N LEU A 26 -13.24 20.26 -11.04
CA LEU A 26 -12.44 19.64 -9.97
C LEU A 26 -11.53 20.65 -9.25
N SER A 27 -11.79 21.95 -9.41
CA SER A 27 -11.11 22.96 -8.61
C SER A 27 -11.51 22.78 -7.15
N CYS A 28 -10.55 22.75 -6.23
CA CYS A 28 -10.83 22.48 -4.82
C CYS A 28 -10.33 23.66 -3.96
N PRO A 29 -11.16 24.69 -3.72
CA PRO A 29 -10.69 25.93 -3.08
C PRO A 29 -10.15 25.72 -1.68
N LEU A 30 -10.77 24.84 -0.88
CA LEU A 30 -10.30 24.53 0.47
C LEU A 30 -8.92 23.85 0.45
N ALA A 31 -8.63 23.03 -0.58
CA ALA A 31 -7.31 22.43 -0.75
C ALA A 31 -6.22 23.43 -1.20
N GLN A 32 -6.59 24.66 -1.58
CA GLN A 32 -5.66 25.73 -1.94
C GLN A 32 -5.23 26.58 -0.73
N ILE A 33 -5.83 26.37 0.44
CA ILE A 33 -5.43 27.07 1.67
C ILE A 33 -4.11 26.47 2.14
N GLU A 34 -3.02 27.24 2.05
CA GLU A 34 -1.66 26.79 2.42
C GLU A 34 -1.51 26.64 3.94
N ASP A 35 -2.08 27.56 4.72
CA ASP A 35 -2.04 27.50 6.19
C ASP A 35 -2.89 26.32 6.70
N THR A 36 -2.23 25.34 7.30
CA THR A 36 -2.86 24.09 7.74
C THR A 36 -3.87 24.32 8.86
N GLY A 37 -3.63 25.28 9.75
CA GLY A 37 -4.55 25.65 10.82
C GLY A 37 -5.83 26.29 10.28
N ALA A 38 -5.69 27.24 9.36
CA ALA A 38 -6.81 27.89 8.70
C ALA A 38 -7.62 26.90 7.84
N ARG A 39 -6.94 25.98 7.15
CA ARG A 39 -7.59 24.92 6.38
C ARG A 39 -8.38 23.96 7.28
N GLY A 40 -7.76 23.47 8.36
CA GLY A 40 -8.42 22.62 9.35
C GLY A 40 -9.65 23.31 9.97
N TYR A 41 -9.53 24.58 10.35
CA TYR A 41 -10.65 25.36 10.86
C TYR A 41 -11.77 25.53 9.81
N ALA A 42 -11.45 25.85 8.56
CA ALA A 42 -12.44 25.95 7.49
C ALA A 42 -13.15 24.61 7.21
N LEU A 43 -12.43 23.48 7.32
CA LEU A 43 -13.02 22.15 7.21
C LEU A 43 -13.99 21.86 8.36
N ARG A 44 -13.65 22.20 9.60
CA ARG A 44 -14.57 22.07 10.74
C ARG A 44 -15.86 22.86 10.52
N LEU A 45 -15.73 24.11 10.08
CA LEU A 45 -16.90 24.94 9.77
C LEU A 45 -17.78 24.33 8.68
N SER A 46 -17.18 23.65 7.69
CA SER A 46 -17.93 22.96 6.63
C SER A 46 -18.77 21.78 7.12
N CYS A 47 -18.49 21.24 8.32
CA CYS A 47 -19.29 20.19 8.94
C CYS A 47 -20.59 20.69 9.58
N THR A 48 -20.68 21.98 9.93
CA THR A 48 -21.88 22.59 10.55
C THR A 48 -23.19 22.25 9.81
N PRO A 49 -23.31 22.48 8.49
CA PRO A 49 -24.52 22.11 7.77
C PRO A 49 -24.80 20.59 7.79
N LEU A 50 -23.76 19.74 7.70
CA LEU A 50 -23.92 18.28 7.78
C LEU A 50 -24.52 17.85 9.13
N LEU A 51 -24.01 18.43 10.22
CA LEU A 51 -24.46 18.16 11.60
C LEU A 51 -25.91 18.59 11.83
N ASN A 52 -26.35 19.66 11.18
CA ASN A 52 -27.74 20.13 11.26
C ASN A 52 -28.67 19.31 10.36
N ASP A 53 -28.29 19.07 9.11
CA ASP A 53 -29.17 18.49 8.11
C ASP A 53 -29.31 16.96 8.20
N VAL A 54 -28.40 16.28 8.91
CA VAL A 54 -28.60 14.87 9.25
C VAL A 54 -29.89 14.65 10.04
N HIS A 55 -30.33 15.61 10.85
CA HIS A 55 -31.54 15.52 11.68
C HIS A 55 -32.84 15.63 10.89
N ASP A 56 -32.79 16.03 9.63
CA ASP A 56 -33.97 16.23 8.79
C ASP A 56 -34.82 14.95 8.64
N GLN A 57 -36.15 15.12 8.77
CA GLN A 57 -37.09 14.01 8.76
C GLN A 57 -37.35 13.43 7.36
N THR A 58 -37.30 14.23 6.30
CA THR A 58 -37.78 13.88 4.96
C THR A 58 -36.86 14.43 3.85
N GLY A 59 -35.56 14.22 3.97
CA GLY A 59 -34.61 14.73 2.97
C GLY A 59 -33.13 14.68 3.34
N HIS A 60 -32.79 14.27 4.56
CA HIS A 60 -31.43 14.26 5.11
C HIS A 60 -30.34 13.82 4.11
N PHE A 61 -30.50 12.72 3.35
CA PHE A 61 -29.46 12.31 2.38
C PHE A 61 -29.22 13.30 1.25
N ASN A 62 -30.29 13.86 0.67
CA ASN A 62 -30.14 14.85 -0.39
C ASN A 62 -29.53 16.15 0.15
N LYS A 63 -29.76 16.46 1.43
CA LYS A 63 -29.15 17.61 2.09
C LYS A 63 -27.68 17.36 2.39
N LEU A 64 -27.33 16.22 2.99
CA LEU A 64 -25.94 15.78 3.20
C LEU A 64 -25.14 15.79 1.88
N ASP A 65 -25.72 15.26 0.81
CA ASP A 65 -25.12 15.29 -0.53
C ASP A 65 -24.93 16.71 -1.06
N ARG A 66 -25.95 17.56 -0.92
CA ARG A 66 -25.88 18.96 -1.32
C ARG A 66 -24.76 19.67 -0.58
N ASP A 67 -24.62 19.47 0.72
CA ASP A 67 -23.62 20.17 1.53
C ASP A 67 -22.21 19.65 1.23
N LEU A 68 -22.02 18.33 1.11
CA LEU A 68 -20.75 17.74 0.66
C LEU A 68 -20.37 18.25 -0.74
N SER A 69 -21.36 18.44 -1.61
CA SER A 69 -21.09 18.89 -2.98
C SER A 69 -20.60 20.33 -3.09
N LEU A 70 -20.68 21.13 -2.03
CA LEU A 70 -20.12 22.49 -1.99
C LEU A 70 -18.59 22.48 -1.93
N LEU A 71 -17.97 21.34 -1.62
CA LEU A 71 -16.52 21.17 -1.65
C LEU A 71 -15.94 21.28 -3.07
N LEU A 72 -16.76 21.04 -4.11
CA LEU A 72 -16.41 21.25 -5.51
C LEU A 72 -17.28 22.35 -6.12
N PRO A 73 -16.70 23.33 -6.83
CA PRO A 73 -17.45 24.42 -7.44
C PRO A 73 -18.31 23.89 -8.58
N ARG A 74 -19.54 24.40 -8.64
CA ARG A 74 -20.49 24.09 -9.70
C ARG A 74 -20.56 25.26 -10.67
N ARG A 75 -20.18 25.04 -11.94
CA ARG A 75 -20.63 25.91 -13.02
C ARG A 75 -21.85 25.26 -13.66
N HIS A 76 -23.03 25.84 -13.42
CA HIS A 76 -24.21 25.48 -14.20
C HIS A 76 -23.97 25.94 -15.65
N SER A 77 -23.72 25.01 -16.57
CA SER A 77 -23.99 25.30 -17.97
C SER A 77 -25.50 25.36 -18.12
N THR A 78 -26.07 26.56 -18.15
CA THR A 78 -27.47 26.77 -18.60
C THR A 78 -27.53 26.37 -20.06
N ILE A 79 -27.82 25.11 -20.33
CA ILE A 79 -28.08 24.63 -21.69
C ILE A 79 -29.42 23.91 -21.68
N ASP A 80 -30.49 24.69 -21.51
CA ASP A 80 -31.80 24.29 -22.00
C ASP A 80 -31.78 24.41 -23.52
N GLY A 81 -31.92 23.28 -24.22
CA GLY A 81 -32.06 23.24 -25.70
C GLY A 81 -30.82 22.83 -26.50
N LEU A 82 -30.15 21.72 -26.16
CA LEU A 82 -29.13 21.11 -27.02
C LEU A 82 -29.73 20.63 -28.37
N PRO A 83 -29.09 20.86 -29.52
CA PRO A 83 -29.47 20.25 -30.79
C PRO A 83 -29.40 18.71 -30.71
N VAL A 84 -30.31 18.00 -31.38
CA VAL A 84 -30.38 16.52 -31.46
C VAL A 84 -29.02 15.88 -31.80
N ALA A 85 -28.15 16.58 -32.53
CA ALA A 85 -26.79 16.13 -32.87
C ALA A 85 -25.85 15.89 -31.68
N GLN A 86 -26.13 16.44 -30.48
CA GLN A 86 -25.30 16.26 -29.28
C GLN A 86 -25.83 15.16 -28.31
N GLU A 87 -26.95 14.51 -28.62
CA GLU A 87 -27.51 13.46 -27.76
C GLU A 87 -26.68 12.15 -27.78
N ALA A 88 -26.17 11.75 -28.94
CA ALA A 88 -25.41 10.50 -29.07
C ALA A 88 -24.09 10.50 -28.26
N PRO A 89 -23.27 11.58 -28.25
CA PRO A 89 -22.12 11.69 -27.37
C PRO A 89 -22.46 11.64 -25.88
N ILE A 90 -23.56 12.25 -25.46
CA ILE A 90 -24.03 12.27 -24.07
C ILE A 90 -24.45 10.86 -23.65
N GLN A 91 -25.25 10.15 -24.47
CA GLN A 91 -25.64 8.77 -24.21
C GLN A 91 -24.43 7.83 -24.11
N LYS A 92 -23.43 8.02 -24.99
CA LYS A 92 -22.16 7.28 -24.92
C LYS A 92 -21.41 7.55 -23.61
N LEU A 93 -21.35 8.79 -23.17
CA LEU A 93 -20.73 9.14 -21.88
C LEU A 93 -21.52 8.55 -20.70
N CYS A 94 -22.85 8.65 -20.70
CA CYS A 94 -23.69 8.01 -19.69
C CYS A 94 -23.45 6.50 -19.61
N SER A 95 -23.32 5.82 -20.76
CA SER A 95 -23.00 4.39 -20.81
C SER A 95 -21.64 4.08 -20.18
N LYS A 96 -20.61 4.88 -20.47
CA LYS A 96 -19.28 4.76 -19.84
C LYS A 96 -19.33 4.99 -18.33
N VAL A 97 -20.01 6.05 -17.87
CA VAL A 97 -20.13 6.36 -16.44
C VAL A 97 -20.87 5.25 -15.72
N LYS A 98 -21.99 4.77 -16.29
CA LYS A 98 -22.76 3.65 -15.74
C LYS A 98 -21.90 2.39 -15.64
N SER A 99 -21.11 2.09 -16.67
CA SER A 99 -20.19 0.95 -16.69
C SER A 99 -19.06 1.08 -15.67
N LEU A 100 -18.56 2.30 -15.42
CA LEU A 100 -17.53 2.54 -14.41
C LEU A 100 -18.10 2.34 -13.00
N LEU A 101 -19.24 2.98 -12.70
CA LEU A 101 -19.88 2.91 -11.39
C LEU A 101 -20.34 1.49 -11.04
N SER A 102 -20.81 0.71 -12.02
CA SER A 102 -21.25 -0.68 -11.78
C SER A 102 -20.11 -1.65 -11.42
N ARG A 103 -18.85 -1.23 -11.56
CA ARG A 103 -17.66 -2.03 -11.24
C ARG A 103 -16.99 -1.60 -9.93
N LEU A 104 -17.51 -0.58 -9.26
CA LEU A 104 -17.15 -0.27 -7.89
C LEU A 104 -17.83 -1.29 -6.96
N PRO A 105 -17.28 -1.54 -5.76
CA PRO A 105 -17.99 -2.27 -4.71
C PRO A 105 -19.37 -1.68 -4.45
N GLU A 106 -20.38 -2.54 -4.27
CA GLU A 106 -21.77 -2.12 -4.02
C GLU A 106 -21.90 -1.30 -2.73
N VAL A 107 -21.15 -1.71 -1.71
CA VAL A 107 -20.97 -0.99 -0.46
C VAL A 107 -19.47 -0.84 -0.18
N PRO A 108 -19.00 0.30 0.33
CA PRO A 108 -17.62 0.47 0.80
C PRO A 108 -17.19 -0.61 1.79
N GLN A 109 -15.90 -0.96 1.82
CA GLN A 109 -15.38 -1.82 2.89
C GLN A 109 -15.47 -1.06 4.22
N ARG A 110 -15.91 -1.76 5.28
CA ARG A 110 -15.86 -1.22 6.64
C ARG A 110 -14.44 -1.32 7.17
N SER A 111 -13.97 -0.22 7.75
CA SER A 111 -12.60 -0.08 8.26
C SER A 111 -12.57 0.68 9.58
N PHE A 112 -13.67 0.64 10.34
CA PHE A 112 -13.77 1.16 11.69
C PHE A 112 -14.95 0.52 12.42
N TYR A 113 -14.92 0.57 13.75
CA TYR A 113 -16.03 0.11 14.56
C TYR A 113 -17.20 1.09 14.45
N LEU A 114 -18.34 0.59 13.99
CA LEU A 114 -19.59 1.30 14.21
C LEU A 114 -19.88 1.28 15.72
N PRO A 115 -20.24 2.41 16.35
CA PRO A 115 -20.67 2.47 17.75
C PRO A 115 -22.06 1.83 17.90
N LEU A 116 -22.12 0.51 17.68
CA LEU A 116 -23.28 -0.34 17.90
C LEU A 116 -23.34 -0.84 19.34
N ASN A 117 -22.25 -0.81 20.10
CA ASN A 117 -22.25 -1.15 21.53
C ASN A 117 -21.04 -0.54 22.24
N SER A 118 -21.27 0.37 23.19
CA SER A 118 -20.28 0.69 24.21
C SER A 118 -20.94 0.57 25.58
N ARG A 119 -21.03 -0.65 26.11
CA ARG A 119 -21.60 -0.90 27.44
C ARG A 119 -20.72 -0.39 28.60
N PHE A 120 -19.50 0.07 28.34
CA PHE A 120 -18.54 0.32 29.42
C PHE A 120 -18.26 1.79 29.78
N ALA A 121 -18.77 2.78 29.05
CA ALA A 121 -18.37 4.17 29.33
C ALA A 121 -19.47 5.26 29.33
N ARG A 122 -20.77 4.94 29.15
CA ARG A 122 -21.79 5.99 29.11
C ARG A 122 -22.93 5.77 30.10
N LYS A 123 -23.03 6.68 31.08
CA LYS A 123 -24.27 6.93 31.83
C LYS A 123 -25.27 7.64 30.89
N GLY A 124 -26.01 6.90 30.07
CA GLY A 124 -27.29 7.39 29.51
C GLY A 124 -27.46 7.53 27.99
N GLY A 125 -26.55 7.06 27.13
CA GLY A 125 -26.73 7.12 25.66
C GLY A 125 -27.16 5.77 25.04
N SER A 126 -28.14 5.79 24.12
CA SER A 126 -28.49 4.62 23.29
C SER A 126 -27.49 4.46 22.13
N THR A 127 -27.14 3.23 21.76
CA THR A 127 -26.22 2.98 20.63
C THR A 127 -26.95 3.11 19.28
N LEU A 128 -26.21 3.12 18.16
CA LEU A 128 -26.83 3.02 16.84
C LEU A 128 -27.62 1.70 16.70
N TRP A 129 -27.18 0.64 17.37
CA TRP A 129 -27.87 -0.65 17.41
C TRP A 129 -29.17 -0.61 18.21
N ASP A 130 -29.14 -0.07 19.43
CA ASP A 130 -30.32 0.07 20.29
C ASP A 130 -31.37 0.92 19.57
N GLY A 131 -30.90 1.92 18.84
CA GLY A 131 -31.76 2.75 18.02
C GLY A 131 -32.42 2.00 16.86
N ILE A 132 -31.68 1.13 16.16
CA ILE A 132 -32.22 0.27 15.09
C ILE A 132 -33.18 -0.78 15.65
N LYS A 133 -32.80 -1.45 16.75
CA LYS A 133 -33.58 -2.51 17.41
C LYS A 133 -34.87 -1.99 18.02
N GLY A 134 -34.82 -0.82 18.67
CA GLY A 134 -35.97 -0.16 19.27
C GLY A 134 -36.91 0.52 18.26
N GLY A 135 -36.60 0.48 16.96
CA GLY A 135 -37.38 1.16 15.93
C GLY A 135 -37.35 2.69 16.03
N SER A 136 -36.32 3.23 16.69
CA SER A 136 -36.12 4.66 16.88
C SER A 136 -35.62 5.34 15.59
N TRP A 137 -35.25 6.63 15.69
CA TRP A 137 -34.73 7.46 14.62
C TRP A 137 -33.68 6.78 13.72
N ALA A 138 -32.76 5.99 14.28
CA ALA A 138 -31.72 5.30 13.51
C ALA A 138 -32.26 4.32 12.44
N ALA A 139 -33.43 3.72 12.66
CA ALA A 139 -34.05 2.80 11.70
C ALA A 139 -34.45 3.49 10.37
N LYS A 140 -34.56 4.83 10.35
CA LYS A 140 -34.83 5.59 9.12
C LYS A 140 -33.65 5.56 8.13
N TYR A 141 -32.44 5.28 8.59
CA TYR A 141 -31.23 5.17 7.77
C TYR A 141 -30.99 3.77 7.20
N ILE A 142 -31.73 2.77 7.68
CA ILE A 142 -31.66 1.40 7.18
C ILE A 142 -32.64 1.21 6.01
N LEU A 143 -32.18 0.50 4.98
CA LEU A 143 -33.01 0.07 3.87
C LEU A 143 -34.29 -0.62 4.37
N PRO A 144 -35.49 -0.21 3.89
CA PRO A 144 -36.75 -0.77 4.35
C PRO A 144 -36.81 -2.30 4.31
N GLU A 145 -36.18 -2.91 3.31
CA GLU A 145 -36.17 -4.35 3.06
C GLU A 145 -35.32 -5.13 4.08
N ALA A 146 -34.36 -4.47 4.74
CA ALA A 146 -33.45 -5.09 5.71
C ALA A 146 -33.93 -4.98 7.16
N ARG A 147 -34.97 -4.18 7.43
CA ARG A 147 -35.45 -3.90 8.80
C ARG A 147 -35.89 -5.15 9.56
N SER A 148 -36.53 -6.10 8.87
CA SER A 148 -36.97 -7.37 9.47
C SER A 148 -35.81 -8.30 9.83
N GLN A 149 -34.69 -8.23 9.11
CA GLN A 149 -33.50 -9.06 9.34
C GLN A 149 -32.73 -8.61 10.59
N LEU A 150 -32.83 -7.33 10.94
CA LEU A 150 -32.15 -6.71 12.10
C LEU A 150 -32.92 -6.87 13.42
N GLN A 151 -34.11 -7.49 13.41
CA GLN A 151 -34.97 -7.66 14.59
C GLN A 151 -34.79 -9.00 15.34
N GLN A 152 -33.80 -9.82 14.96
CA GLN A 152 -33.55 -11.14 15.58
C GLN A 152 -33.11 -11.03 17.05
N GLN A 153 -33.54 -11.98 17.89
CA GLN A 153 -33.23 -12.05 19.33
C GLN A 153 -31.95 -12.87 19.59
N PRO A 154 -31.07 -12.45 20.51
CA PRO A 154 -29.90 -13.24 20.91
C PRO A 154 -30.30 -14.55 21.62
N GLY A 155 -29.48 -15.58 21.44
CA GLY A 155 -29.51 -16.77 22.31
C GLY A 155 -29.00 -16.45 23.71
N GLU A 156 -29.24 -17.35 24.68
CA GLU A 156 -28.93 -17.11 26.10
C GLU A 156 -27.42 -17.13 26.46
N ASP A 157 -26.54 -17.60 25.56
CA ASP A 157 -25.09 -17.66 25.79
C ASP A 157 -24.32 -16.47 25.18
N SER A 158 -23.28 -16.05 25.92
CA SER A 158 -22.31 -14.99 25.61
C SER A 158 -21.66 -15.11 24.22
N THR A 159 -21.21 -16.30 23.83
CA THR A 159 -20.57 -16.55 22.51
C THR A 159 -21.57 -16.35 21.38
N ALA A 160 -22.78 -16.92 21.52
CA ALA A 160 -23.85 -16.76 20.54
C ALA A 160 -24.33 -15.31 20.43
N MET A 161 -24.26 -14.54 21.52
CA MET A 161 -24.57 -13.11 21.54
C MET A 161 -23.51 -12.30 20.77
N LEU A 162 -22.22 -12.60 20.96
CA LEU A 162 -21.11 -11.93 20.25
C LEU A 162 -21.17 -12.21 18.73
N ASP A 163 -21.40 -13.46 18.35
CA ASP A 163 -21.55 -13.88 16.95
C ASP A 163 -22.79 -13.25 16.28
N LEU A 164 -23.89 -13.15 17.01
CA LEU A 164 -25.07 -12.43 16.51
C LEU A 164 -24.76 -10.94 16.34
N MET A 165 -24.07 -10.32 17.30
CA MET A 165 -23.70 -8.90 17.25
C MET A 165 -22.79 -8.57 16.07
N ASN A 166 -21.77 -9.39 15.80
CA ASN A 166 -20.88 -9.21 14.65
C ASN A 166 -21.65 -9.32 13.33
N ARG A 167 -22.48 -10.37 13.17
CA ARG A 167 -23.34 -10.53 11.99
C ARG A 167 -24.30 -9.37 11.79
N MET A 168 -24.91 -8.88 12.87
CA MET A 168 -25.82 -7.73 12.84
C MET A 168 -25.11 -6.44 12.47
N ARG A 169 -23.85 -6.26 12.87
CA ARG A 169 -23.02 -5.11 12.50
C ARG A 169 -22.73 -5.08 11.00
N ASP A 170 -22.38 -6.22 10.43
CA ASP A 170 -22.15 -6.37 8.98
C ASP A 170 -23.45 -6.12 8.22
N LEU A 171 -24.54 -6.73 8.69
CA LEU A 171 -25.85 -6.57 8.07
C LEU A 171 -26.35 -5.12 8.16
N ALA A 172 -26.08 -4.40 9.25
CA ALA A 172 -26.39 -2.97 9.36
C ALA A 172 -25.58 -2.16 8.34
N TRP A 173 -24.26 -2.35 8.28
CA TRP A 173 -23.38 -1.64 7.33
C TRP A 173 -23.83 -1.84 5.88
N ASP A 174 -24.09 -3.09 5.49
CA ASP A 174 -24.51 -3.47 4.14
C ASP A 174 -25.87 -2.89 3.74
N ASN A 175 -26.66 -2.43 4.71
CA ASN A 175 -28.02 -1.94 4.52
C ASN A 175 -28.24 -0.50 4.99
N LEU A 176 -27.19 0.24 5.37
CA LEU A 176 -27.27 1.68 5.54
C LEU A 176 -27.49 2.34 4.17
N TYR A 177 -28.39 3.32 4.11
CA TYR A 177 -28.66 4.02 2.85
C TYR A 177 -27.40 4.76 2.35
N VAL A 178 -26.62 5.36 3.26
CA VAL A 178 -25.39 6.10 2.93
C VAL A 178 -24.30 5.24 2.28
N THR A 179 -24.19 3.96 2.63
CA THR A 179 -23.18 3.06 2.05
C THR A 179 -23.53 2.67 0.60
N ARG A 180 -24.80 2.76 0.22
CA ARG A 180 -25.30 2.47 -1.15
C ARG A 180 -25.59 3.72 -1.99
N TYR A 181 -25.49 4.90 -1.39
CA TYR A 181 -25.76 6.18 -2.05
C TYR A 181 -24.49 6.76 -2.66
N ILE A 182 -24.46 6.94 -3.99
CA ILE A 182 -23.33 7.57 -4.69
C ILE A 182 -23.54 9.08 -4.64
N ASP A 183 -22.65 9.79 -3.93
CA ASP A 183 -22.71 11.24 -3.80
C ASP A 183 -22.40 11.97 -5.12
N THR A 184 -22.82 13.23 -5.19
CA THR A 184 -22.69 14.09 -6.36
C THR A 184 -21.23 14.31 -6.77
N ASN A 185 -20.29 14.39 -5.82
CA ASN A 185 -18.88 14.63 -6.15
C ASN A 185 -18.24 13.37 -6.73
N SER A 186 -18.51 12.19 -6.15
CA SER A 186 -18.11 10.89 -6.74
C SER A 186 -18.67 10.73 -8.16
N LEU A 187 -19.93 11.13 -8.39
CA LEU A 187 -20.56 11.11 -9.71
C LEU A 187 -19.90 12.09 -10.70
N THR A 188 -19.51 13.27 -10.21
CA THR A 188 -18.76 14.28 -10.98
C THR A 188 -17.38 13.75 -11.36
N LEU A 189 -16.64 13.17 -10.41
CA LEU A 189 -15.35 12.50 -10.64
C LEU A 189 -15.50 11.41 -11.70
N ALA A 190 -16.44 10.48 -11.52
CA ALA A 190 -16.68 9.40 -12.47
C ALA A 190 -17.01 9.93 -13.88
N THR A 191 -17.77 11.02 -13.98
CA THR A 191 -18.11 11.66 -15.26
C THR A 191 -16.89 12.28 -15.93
N VAL A 192 -16.09 13.06 -15.18
CA VAL A 192 -14.89 13.72 -15.70
C VAL A 192 -13.85 12.68 -16.14
N LEU A 193 -13.61 11.66 -15.32
CA LEU A 193 -12.63 10.60 -15.60
C LEU A 193 -13.08 9.69 -16.75
N ALA A 194 -14.37 9.32 -16.82
CA ALA A 194 -14.89 8.54 -17.95
C ALA A 194 -14.87 9.33 -19.29
N ARG A 195 -15.02 10.65 -19.23
CA ARG A 195 -14.85 11.56 -20.38
C ARG A 195 -13.40 11.59 -20.84
N GLN A 196 -12.45 11.67 -19.90
CA GLN A 196 -11.01 11.67 -20.19
C GLN A 196 -10.53 10.30 -20.72
N GLY A 197 -11.05 9.21 -20.17
CA GLY A 197 -10.56 7.85 -20.43
C GLY A 197 -9.10 7.69 -19.99
N ASN A 198 -8.28 7.04 -20.80
CA ASN A 198 -6.87 6.80 -20.50
C ASN A 198 -5.93 7.84 -21.13
N LYS A 199 -6.43 9.04 -21.47
CA LYS A 199 -5.59 10.14 -21.97
C LYS A 199 -4.84 10.79 -20.80
N PRO A 200 -3.51 10.94 -20.88
CA PRO A 200 -2.72 11.50 -19.79
C PRO A 200 -3.02 12.99 -19.64
N ASP A 201 -3.46 13.37 -18.45
CA ASP A 201 -3.65 14.76 -18.01
C ASP A 201 -3.21 14.85 -16.55
N LEU A 202 -1.98 15.35 -16.36
CA LEU A 202 -1.36 15.44 -15.03
C LEU A 202 -2.10 16.44 -14.14
N GLY A 203 -2.61 17.54 -14.71
CA GLY A 203 -3.37 18.55 -13.97
C GLY A 203 -4.69 17.98 -13.46
N LEU A 204 -5.39 17.21 -14.27
CA LEU A 204 -6.60 16.50 -13.87
C LEU A 204 -6.32 15.51 -12.73
N ALA A 205 -5.26 14.70 -12.87
CA ALA A 205 -4.86 13.75 -11.85
C ALA A 205 -4.54 14.46 -10.52
N GLN A 206 -3.76 15.54 -10.55
CA GLN A 206 -3.42 16.33 -9.36
C GLN A 206 -4.65 16.93 -8.68
N ARG A 207 -5.60 17.48 -9.45
CA ARG A 207 -6.85 18.02 -8.87
C ARG A 207 -7.71 16.94 -8.23
N SER A 208 -7.83 15.78 -8.88
CA SER A 208 -8.55 14.65 -8.29
C SER A 208 -7.88 14.14 -7.01
N LEU A 209 -6.54 14.12 -6.97
CA LEU A 209 -5.76 13.80 -5.77
C LEU A 209 -6.01 14.82 -4.65
N ASN A 210 -5.98 16.13 -4.97
CA ASN A 210 -6.26 17.18 -3.99
C ASN A 210 -7.65 17.04 -3.38
N TYR A 211 -8.65 16.66 -4.17
CA TYR A 211 -10.00 16.40 -3.66
C TYR A 211 -10.05 15.16 -2.75
N VAL A 212 -9.41 14.05 -3.14
CA VAL A 212 -9.32 12.84 -2.31
C VAL A 212 -8.62 13.12 -0.98
N ASN A 213 -7.53 13.89 -1.01
CA ASN A 213 -6.80 14.29 0.20
C ASN A 213 -7.63 15.23 1.08
N LEU A 214 -8.39 16.17 0.49
CA LEU A 214 -9.30 17.04 1.25
C LEU A 214 -10.39 16.24 1.96
N LEU A 215 -10.98 15.25 1.31
CA LEU A 215 -11.98 14.36 1.94
C LEU A 215 -11.38 13.58 3.12
N SER A 216 -10.12 13.18 3.01
CA SER A 216 -9.39 12.54 4.11
C SER A 216 -9.19 13.50 5.28
N GLU A 217 -8.78 14.75 5.02
CA GLU A 217 -8.65 15.79 6.05
C GLU A 217 -10.00 16.10 6.72
N LEU A 218 -11.07 16.22 5.93
CA LEU A 218 -12.43 16.43 6.44
C LEU A 218 -12.86 15.29 7.37
N PHE A 219 -12.56 14.04 7.01
CA PHE A 219 -12.87 12.89 7.83
C PHE A 219 -12.14 12.94 9.18
N ASP A 220 -10.85 13.25 9.17
CA ASP A 220 -10.04 13.31 10.40
C ASP A 220 -10.44 14.48 11.31
N GLU A 221 -10.75 15.64 10.74
CA GLU A 221 -11.30 16.78 11.50
C GLU A 221 -12.67 16.42 12.08
N PHE A 222 -13.53 15.74 11.33
CA PHE A 222 -14.81 15.26 11.83
C PHE A 222 -14.64 14.26 12.97
N GLU A 223 -13.72 13.31 12.84
CA GLU A 223 -13.43 12.32 13.88
C GLU A 223 -12.90 12.99 15.16
N THR A 224 -12.00 13.95 15.01
CA THR A 224 -11.47 14.74 16.12
C THR A 224 -12.59 15.47 16.86
N MET A 225 -13.52 16.11 16.12
CA MET A 225 -14.69 16.75 16.71
C MET A 225 -15.63 15.73 17.40
N SER A 226 -15.90 14.59 16.75
CA SER A 226 -16.72 13.51 17.29
C SER A 226 -16.17 12.97 18.61
N ASN A 227 -14.86 12.78 18.69
CA ASN A 227 -14.18 12.34 19.92
C ASN A 227 -14.26 13.40 21.02
N ALA A 228 -14.05 14.68 20.72
CA ALA A 228 -14.20 15.75 21.70
C ALA A 228 -15.64 15.82 22.27
N VAL A 229 -16.67 15.71 21.41
CA VAL A 229 -18.08 15.63 21.82
C VAL A 229 -18.32 14.43 22.73
N SER A 230 -17.78 13.26 22.37
CA SER A 230 -17.93 12.03 23.15
C SER A 230 -17.35 12.13 24.57
N MET A 231 -16.37 13.00 24.77
CA MET A 231 -15.67 13.26 26.04
C MET A 231 -16.22 14.50 26.76
N GLY A 232 -17.19 15.23 26.19
CA GLY A 232 -17.72 16.47 26.76
C GLY A 232 -16.72 17.63 26.75
N ILE A 233 -15.75 17.63 25.83
CA ILE A 233 -14.69 18.64 25.76
C ILE A 233 -15.14 19.77 24.84
N GLU A 234 -15.62 20.86 25.43
CA GLU A 234 -16.13 22.03 24.68
C GLU A 234 -15.07 23.10 24.38
N ALA A 235 -14.02 23.19 25.19
CA ALA A 235 -13.02 24.27 25.13
C ALA A 235 -12.42 24.54 23.72
N PRO A 236 -12.12 23.52 22.88
CA PRO A 236 -11.60 23.73 21.53
C PRO A 236 -12.56 24.47 20.58
N PHE A 237 -13.83 24.60 20.95
CA PHE A 237 -14.90 25.18 20.14
C PHE A 237 -15.44 26.50 20.73
N GLU A 238 -14.77 27.07 21.74
CA GLU A 238 -15.11 28.37 22.32
C GLU A 238 -14.63 29.52 21.43
N ASP A 239 -15.25 29.64 20.26
CA ASP A 239 -15.04 30.73 19.33
C ASP A 239 -16.18 31.76 19.40
N MET A 240 -15.83 33.04 19.49
CA MET A 240 -16.76 34.16 19.59
C MET A 240 -17.31 34.61 18.22
N SER A 241 -16.86 34.02 17.12
CA SER A 241 -17.44 34.25 15.79
C SER A 241 -18.83 33.63 15.67
N ASP A 242 -19.68 34.17 14.79
CA ASP A 242 -21.01 33.59 14.53
C ASP A 242 -20.92 32.16 13.96
N GLN A 243 -19.89 31.90 13.14
CA GLN A 243 -19.66 30.60 12.53
C GLN A 243 -19.17 29.56 13.55
N GLY A 244 -18.27 29.97 14.45
CA GLY A 244 -17.76 29.14 15.54
C GLY A 244 -18.85 28.79 16.55
N ARG A 245 -19.69 29.77 16.93
CA ARG A 245 -20.88 29.51 17.76
C ARG A 245 -21.83 28.51 17.10
N ALA A 246 -22.15 28.70 15.83
CA ALA A 246 -23.04 27.79 15.10
C ALA A 246 -22.48 26.36 15.03
N LEU A 247 -21.16 26.20 14.87
CA LEU A 247 -20.51 24.89 14.91
C LEU A 247 -20.61 24.27 16.31
N LYS A 248 -20.32 25.03 17.37
CA LYS A 248 -20.45 24.57 18.75
C LYS A 248 -21.87 24.11 19.06
N ASP A 249 -22.86 24.92 18.70
CA ASP A 249 -24.28 24.60 18.92
C ASP A 249 -24.70 23.33 18.16
N ALA A 250 -24.18 23.13 16.95
CA ALA A 250 -24.43 21.92 16.17
C ALA A 250 -23.76 20.67 16.75
N LEU A 251 -22.61 20.80 17.44
CA LEU A 251 -21.86 19.69 18.05
C LEU A 251 -22.38 19.30 19.45
N PHE A 252 -22.86 20.26 20.24
CA PHE A 252 -23.27 20.07 21.64
C PHE A 252 -24.75 20.38 21.84
N THR A 253 -25.62 19.81 20.99
CA THR A 253 -27.06 20.02 21.09
C THR A 253 -27.65 19.40 22.36
N GLN A 254 -28.52 20.15 23.03
CA GLN A 254 -29.31 19.64 24.17
C GLN A 254 -30.66 19.04 23.74
N GLU A 255 -31.06 19.21 22.48
CA GLU A 255 -32.44 18.97 22.02
C GLU A 255 -32.63 17.66 21.24
N HIS A 256 -31.58 16.88 20.99
CA HIS A 256 -31.65 15.69 20.12
C HIS A 256 -31.15 14.42 20.82
N ASP A 257 -32.08 13.60 21.29
CA ASP A 257 -31.79 12.30 21.94
C ASP A 257 -31.02 11.31 21.03
N ASP A 258 -31.01 11.55 19.71
CA ASP A 258 -30.42 10.73 18.65
C ASP A 258 -29.11 11.31 18.07
N HIS A 259 -28.56 12.36 18.68
CA HIS A 259 -27.41 13.10 18.15
C HIS A 259 -26.19 12.21 17.89
N VAL A 260 -25.90 11.27 18.79
CA VAL A 260 -24.78 10.33 18.66
C VAL A 260 -24.93 9.43 17.43
N GLN A 261 -26.14 8.92 17.17
CA GLN A 261 -26.42 8.12 15.99
C GLN A 261 -26.26 8.96 14.72
N ALA A 262 -26.64 10.23 14.75
CA ALA A 262 -26.50 11.14 13.63
C ALA A 262 -25.04 11.39 13.24
N MET A 263 -24.18 11.63 14.23
CA MET A 263 -22.73 11.76 14.00
C MET A 263 -22.15 10.47 13.40
N ALA A 264 -22.59 9.29 13.87
CA ALA A 264 -22.18 8.02 13.29
C ALA A 264 -22.58 7.88 11.82
N ILE A 265 -23.79 8.31 11.43
CA ILE A 265 -24.23 8.31 10.03
C ILE A 265 -23.36 9.23 9.17
N ILE A 266 -22.99 10.42 9.67
CA ILE A 266 -22.09 11.35 8.96
C ILE A 266 -20.71 10.71 8.77
N LYS A 267 -20.13 10.07 9.80
CA LYS A 267 -18.87 9.32 9.70
C LYS A 267 -18.92 8.29 8.56
N VAL A 268 -19.99 7.49 8.51
CA VAL A 268 -20.18 6.48 7.44
C VAL A 268 -20.35 7.12 6.06
N PHE A 269 -21.07 8.25 5.97
CA PHE A 269 -21.24 8.97 4.72
C PHE A 269 -19.93 9.54 4.17
N LEU A 270 -19.14 10.21 5.02
CA LEU A 270 -17.83 10.76 4.65
C LEU A 270 -16.84 9.66 4.24
N TRP A 271 -16.79 8.56 5.00
CA TRP A 271 -16.00 7.38 4.64
C TRP A 271 -16.39 6.83 3.26
N SER A 272 -17.69 6.70 3.01
CA SER A 272 -18.22 6.17 1.75
C SER A 272 -17.85 7.06 0.56
N ALA A 273 -17.92 8.39 0.73
CA ALA A 273 -17.52 9.35 -0.29
C ALA A 273 -16.00 9.31 -0.56
N TRP A 274 -15.20 9.24 0.50
CA TRP A 274 -13.73 9.16 0.40
C TRP A 274 -13.26 7.90 -0.32
N GLN A 275 -13.71 6.72 0.12
CA GLN A 275 -13.26 5.45 -0.46
C GLN A 275 -13.61 5.32 -1.94
N ARG A 276 -14.82 5.76 -2.36
CA ARG A 276 -15.19 5.75 -3.78
C ARG A 276 -14.37 6.74 -4.60
N SER A 277 -14.16 7.95 -4.08
CA SER A 277 -13.34 8.97 -4.76
C SER A 277 -11.89 8.50 -4.93
N LEU A 278 -11.34 7.83 -3.92
CA LEU A 278 -10.02 7.19 -3.94
C LEU A 278 -9.92 6.13 -5.05
N MET A 279 -10.86 5.19 -5.10
CA MET A 279 -10.88 4.14 -6.12
C MET A 279 -11.02 4.71 -7.55
N LEU A 280 -11.82 5.77 -7.72
CA LEU A 280 -11.96 6.46 -9.00
C LEU A 280 -10.66 7.17 -9.41
N HIS A 281 -9.97 7.82 -8.48
CA HIS A 281 -8.67 8.43 -8.73
C HIS A 281 -7.63 7.37 -9.17
N PHE A 282 -7.52 6.27 -8.42
CA PHE A 282 -6.61 5.17 -8.76
C PHE A 282 -6.94 4.53 -10.10
N TYR A 283 -8.23 4.33 -10.38
CA TYR A 283 -8.68 3.85 -11.69
C TYR A 283 -8.11 4.70 -12.83
N TYR A 284 -8.15 6.03 -12.73
CA TYR A 284 -7.62 6.90 -13.77
C TYR A 284 -6.09 6.81 -13.88
N VAL A 285 -5.37 6.96 -12.76
CA VAL A 285 -3.90 6.96 -12.74
C VAL A 285 -3.33 5.64 -13.24
N ILE A 286 -3.89 4.51 -12.79
CA ILE A 286 -3.47 3.18 -13.24
C ILE A 286 -3.81 2.97 -14.72
N GLY A 287 -4.98 3.43 -15.18
CA GLY A 287 -5.37 3.35 -16.59
C GLY A 287 -4.41 4.07 -17.52
N VAL A 288 -3.96 5.27 -17.13
CA VAL A 288 -2.93 6.01 -17.86
C VAL A 288 -1.62 5.22 -17.89
N GLN A 289 -1.14 4.72 -16.73
CA GLN A 289 0.12 3.98 -16.68
C GLN A 289 0.09 2.64 -17.43
N LEU A 290 -1.03 1.92 -17.47
CA LEU A 290 -1.14 0.67 -18.24
C LEU A 290 -1.08 0.91 -19.75
N VAL A 291 -1.65 2.02 -20.22
CA VAL A 291 -1.69 2.37 -21.66
C VAL A 291 -0.37 2.99 -22.11
N HIS A 292 0.18 3.93 -21.35
CA HIS A 292 1.34 4.75 -21.74
C HIS A 292 2.67 4.28 -21.13
N GLY A 293 2.60 3.33 -20.19
CA GLY A 293 3.74 2.81 -19.46
C GLY A 293 3.95 3.47 -18.10
N TYR A 294 4.71 2.80 -17.23
CA TYR A 294 5.06 3.30 -15.90
C TYR A 294 5.81 4.63 -15.98
N SER A 295 5.46 5.54 -15.06
CA SER A 295 6.15 6.82 -14.86
C SER A 295 6.22 7.13 -13.37
N SER A 296 7.40 7.51 -12.88
CA SER A 296 7.57 7.90 -11.47
C SER A 296 6.68 9.08 -11.08
N THR A 297 6.50 10.05 -11.99
CA THR A 297 5.60 11.21 -11.80
C THR A 297 4.13 10.80 -11.67
N TRP A 298 3.68 9.82 -12.45
CA TRP A 298 2.31 9.32 -12.30
C TRP A 298 2.15 8.45 -11.07
N ASN A 299 3.19 7.67 -10.75
CA ASN A 299 3.21 6.80 -9.59
C ASN A 299 3.24 7.56 -8.25
N SER A 300 3.77 8.78 -8.20
CA SER A 300 3.67 9.63 -7.01
C SER A 300 2.23 10.10 -6.74
N LEU A 301 1.35 10.11 -7.75
CA LEU A 301 -0.05 10.49 -7.57
C LEU A 301 -0.87 9.38 -6.88
N LEU A 302 -0.38 8.15 -6.85
CA LEU A 302 -1.00 7.06 -6.09
C LEU A 302 -0.72 7.15 -4.58
N ALA A 303 0.06 8.13 -4.16
CA ALA A 303 0.42 8.36 -2.77
C ALA A 303 -0.60 9.34 -2.16
N VAL A 304 -1.74 8.77 -1.71
CA VAL A 304 -2.87 9.53 -1.16
C VAL A 304 -2.75 9.71 0.34
N ARG A 305 -3.34 10.77 0.88
CA ARG A 305 -3.52 10.94 2.31
C ARG A 305 -4.51 9.90 2.84
N GLY A 306 -4.06 9.08 3.78
CA GLY A 306 -4.91 8.18 4.55
C GLY A 306 -5.63 8.91 5.67
N VAL A 307 -6.71 8.30 6.18
CA VAL A 307 -7.40 8.77 7.40
C VAL A 307 -6.76 8.13 8.64
N PHE A 308 -6.75 8.85 9.77
CA PHE A 308 -6.08 8.39 10.99
C PHE A 308 -6.66 7.08 11.55
N GLU A 309 -7.97 6.88 11.39
CA GLU A 309 -8.68 5.68 11.84
C GLU A 309 -8.09 4.38 11.26
N LEU A 310 -7.49 4.46 10.07
CA LEU A 310 -6.85 3.30 9.43
C LEU A 310 -5.57 2.84 10.14
N ASN A 311 -4.93 3.72 10.92
CA ASN A 311 -3.73 3.39 11.69
C ASN A 311 -4.07 2.47 12.88
N SER A 312 -5.31 2.51 13.36
CA SER A 312 -5.76 1.70 14.50
C SER A 312 -6.28 0.31 14.10
N LEU A 313 -6.27 -0.03 12.80
CA LEU A 313 -6.84 -1.29 12.32
C LEU A 313 -5.90 -2.47 12.48
N SER A 314 -6.42 -3.52 13.11
CA SER A 314 -5.71 -4.78 13.29
C SER A 314 -5.57 -5.55 11.97
N ARG A 315 -4.81 -6.64 12.01
CA ARG A 315 -4.69 -7.58 10.88
C ARG A 315 -6.00 -8.31 10.60
N GLY A 316 -6.81 -8.57 11.62
CA GLY A 316 -8.07 -9.32 11.53
C GLY A 316 -9.09 -8.60 10.66
N ASP A 317 -9.18 -7.28 10.78
CA ASP A 317 -10.24 -6.44 10.19
C ASP A 317 -10.26 -6.43 8.64
N SER A 318 -9.19 -6.88 7.99
CA SER A 318 -9.05 -6.85 6.52
C SER A 318 -9.12 -8.21 5.83
N ARG A 319 -8.95 -9.31 6.57
CA ARG A 319 -8.79 -10.67 6.02
C ARG A 319 -9.98 -11.59 6.35
N GLU A 320 -10.92 -11.13 7.18
CA GLU A 320 -12.06 -11.91 7.73
C GLU A 320 -12.51 -13.07 6.81
N ASN A 321 -12.34 -14.32 7.27
CA ASN A 321 -12.69 -15.59 6.60
C ASN A 321 -11.92 -16.00 5.33
N CYS A 322 -10.75 -15.42 5.04
CA CYS A 322 -9.88 -15.89 3.95
C CYS A 322 -9.24 -17.26 4.25
N THR A 323 -9.01 -18.07 3.22
CA THR A 323 -8.30 -19.36 3.34
C THR A 323 -6.90 -19.23 3.96
N GLU A 324 -6.54 -20.20 4.81
CA GLU A 324 -5.17 -20.34 5.35
C GLU A 324 -4.11 -20.65 4.27
N TYR A 325 -4.54 -20.98 3.04
CA TYR A 325 -3.63 -21.07 1.90
C TYR A 325 -2.90 -19.74 1.60
N MET A 326 -3.57 -18.59 1.82
CA MET A 326 -2.99 -17.27 1.56
C MET A 326 -1.90 -16.95 2.59
N CYS A 327 -0.69 -16.63 2.12
CA CYS A 327 0.40 -16.26 3.02
C CYS A 327 0.16 -14.89 3.66
N ASN A 328 0.13 -14.83 4.99
CA ASN A 328 -0.02 -13.58 5.73
C ASN A 328 1.07 -12.55 5.44
N TRP A 329 2.30 -12.99 5.14
CA TRP A 329 3.36 -12.07 4.70
C TRP A 329 3.02 -11.45 3.33
N ALA A 330 2.65 -12.26 2.35
CA ALA A 330 2.31 -11.79 1.01
C ALA A 330 1.10 -10.83 1.02
N PHE A 331 0.06 -11.19 1.77
CA PHE A 331 -1.10 -10.30 1.96
C PHE A 331 -0.71 -9.04 2.74
N GLY A 332 0.11 -9.16 3.78
CA GLY A 332 0.63 -8.03 4.53
C GLY A 332 1.35 -7.02 3.64
N LEU A 333 2.23 -7.49 2.73
CA LEU A 333 2.93 -6.62 1.78
C LEU A 333 1.97 -5.86 0.86
N LEU A 334 0.92 -6.54 0.39
CA LEU A 334 -0.12 -5.92 -0.43
C LEU A 334 -0.90 -4.88 0.36
N LYS A 335 -1.32 -5.22 1.59
CA LYS A 335 -2.13 -4.37 2.47
C LYS A 335 -1.38 -3.11 2.92
N THR A 336 -0.12 -3.26 3.32
CA THR A 336 0.71 -2.16 3.82
C THR A 336 1.35 -1.34 2.71
N SER A 337 1.03 -1.63 1.45
CA SER A 337 1.48 -0.78 0.35
C SER A 337 0.75 0.55 0.39
N ARG A 338 1.46 1.64 0.09
CA ARG A 338 0.93 3.01 0.11
C ARG A 338 -0.31 3.20 -0.76
N THR A 339 -0.41 2.42 -1.84
CA THR A 339 -1.51 2.48 -2.80
C THR A 339 -2.65 1.53 -2.44
N SER A 340 -2.60 0.93 -1.26
CA SER A 340 -3.61 -0.02 -0.77
C SER A 340 -4.36 0.51 0.46
N VAL A 341 -3.95 1.67 0.97
CA VAL A 341 -4.60 2.37 2.09
C VAL A 341 -6.06 2.62 1.74
N GLY A 342 -6.96 2.19 2.62
CA GLY A 342 -8.40 2.38 2.45
C GLY A 342 -9.04 1.62 1.29
N LEU A 343 -8.32 0.74 0.57
CA LEU A 343 -8.89 -0.06 -0.51
C LEU A 343 -9.70 -1.26 -0.01
N ASP A 344 -10.55 -1.77 -0.90
CA ASP A 344 -11.37 -2.95 -0.65
C ASP A 344 -10.68 -4.24 -1.12
N PHE A 345 -10.49 -5.19 -0.21
CA PHE A 345 -9.86 -6.49 -0.52
C PHE A 345 -10.86 -7.63 -0.72
N ARG A 346 -12.14 -7.43 -0.39
CA ARG A 346 -13.13 -8.53 -0.29
C ARG A 346 -13.30 -9.26 -1.61
N ARG A 347 -13.38 -8.54 -2.73
CA ARG A 347 -13.50 -9.13 -4.06
C ARG A 347 -12.25 -9.93 -4.44
N MET A 348 -11.06 -9.38 -4.18
CA MET A 348 -9.78 -10.05 -4.43
C MET A 348 -9.68 -11.35 -3.62
N ILE A 349 -9.98 -11.28 -2.31
CA ILE A 349 -10.00 -12.44 -1.40
C ILE A 349 -11.00 -13.49 -1.88
N SER A 350 -12.23 -13.09 -2.20
CA SER A 350 -13.26 -14.01 -2.71
C SER A 350 -12.83 -14.74 -3.98
N ARG A 351 -12.12 -14.06 -4.90
CA ARG A 351 -11.58 -14.67 -6.12
C ARG A 351 -10.43 -15.63 -5.83
N PHE A 352 -9.59 -15.31 -4.86
CA PHE A 352 -8.52 -16.19 -4.40
C PHE A 352 -9.09 -17.44 -3.72
N ASP A 353 -10.02 -17.29 -2.79
CA ASP A 353 -10.65 -18.39 -2.06
C ASP A 353 -11.40 -19.34 -3.00
N ALA A 354 -12.08 -18.81 -4.01
CA ALA A 354 -12.75 -19.63 -5.02
C ALA A 354 -11.79 -20.63 -5.71
N GLN A 355 -10.50 -20.31 -5.81
CA GLN A 355 -9.46 -21.18 -6.39
C GLN A 355 -8.77 -22.08 -5.36
N PHE A 356 -8.68 -21.66 -4.09
CA PHE A 356 -7.78 -22.27 -3.11
C PHE A 356 -8.43 -22.69 -1.77
N HIS A 357 -9.74 -22.52 -1.57
CA HIS A 357 -10.42 -22.80 -0.29
C HIS A 357 -10.14 -24.18 0.31
N ASP A 358 -10.04 -25.21 -0.53
CA ASP A 358 -9.78 -26.60 -0.08
C ASP A 358 -8.30 -26.94 0.14
N ARG A 359 -7.38 -25.96 0.04
CA ARG A 359 -5.94 -26.21 0.16
C ARG A 359 -5.41 -25.79 1.53
N SER A 360 -4.56 -26.65 2.11
CA SER A 360 -3.86 -26.36 3.35
C SER A 360 -2.73 -25.34 3.17
N ALA A 361 -2.43 -24.58 4.23
CA ALA A 361 -1.35 -23.61 4.21
C ALA A 361 -0.01 -24.24 3.80
N ARG A 362 0.80 -23.46 3.07
CA ARG A 362 2.17 -23.85 2.66
C ARG A 362 3.26 -23.13 3.42
N CYS A 363 2.89 -22.24 4.34
CA CYS A 363 3.83 -21.34 4.98
C CYS A 363 4.77 -22.07 5.94
N ILE A 364 4.27 -23.11 6.61
CA ILE A 364 4.97 -23.86 7.64
C ILE A 364 4.78 -25.35 7.34
N ARG A 365 5.88 -26.10 7.14
CA ARG A 365 5.82 -27.53 6.85
C ARG A 365 5.23 -28.30 8.03
N GLY A 366 4.17 -29.05 7.78
CA GLY A 366 3.50 -29.89 8.78
C GLY A 366 2.50 -29.14 9.66
N SER A 367 2.18 -27.89 9.35
CA SER A 367 1.07 -27.13 9.96
C SER A 367 0.03 -26.79 8.88
N GLU A 368 -1.23 -26.69 9.30
CA GLU A 368 -2.33 -26.25 8.45
C GLU A 368 -2.50 -24.72 8.45
N ASP A 369 -1.70 -24.01 9.26
CA ASP A 369 -1.79 -22.57 9.49
C ASP A 369 -0.87 -21.78 8.57
N ALA A 370 -1.32 -20.60 8.16
CA ALA A 370 -0.45 -19.62 7.53
C ALA A 370 0.62 -19.12 8.53
N CYS A 371 1.76 -18.63 8.01
CA CYS A 371 2.75 -17.97 8.87
C CYS A 371 2.13 -16.77 9.57
N ALA A 372 2.66 -16.32 10.71
CA ALA A 372 2.15 -15.13 11.39
C ALA A 372 2.30 -13.82 10.57
N GLY A 373 3.02 -13.80 9.45
CA GLY A 373 3.17 -12.61 8.60
C GLY A 373 3.98 -11.46 9.21
N GLY A 374 4.64 -11.67 10.35
CA GLY A 374 5.51 -10.66 10.99
C GLY A 374 6.92 -10.60 10.42
N ARG A 375 7.47 -11.73 9.95
CA ARG A 375 8.85 -11.87 9.46
C ARG A 375 8.86 -12.90 8.32
N PRO A 376 9.49 -12.68 7.16
CA PRO A 376 9.54 -13.67 6.10
C PRO A 376 10.39 -14.89 6.47
N GLU A 377 11.34 -14.73 7.40
CA GLU A 377 12.20 -15.83 7.87
C GLU A 377 11.38 -16.93 8.57
N THR A 378 10.21 -16.60 9.12
CA THR A 378 9.29 -17.57 9.73
C THR A 378 8.38 -18.26 8.71
N CYS A 379 8.44 -17.87 7.44
CA CYS A 379 7.68 -18.46 6.36
C CYS A 379 8.60 -19.27 5.45
N GLN A 380 8.43 -20.59 5.48
CA GLN A 380 9.26 -21.54 4.72
C GLN A 380 9.09 -21.42 3.21
N ARG A 381 8.06 -20.72 2.73
CA ARG A 381 7.96 -20.30 1.31
C ARG A 381 9.20 -19.50 0.90
N PHE A 382 9.80 -18.70 1.78
CA PHE A 382 10.95 -17.84 1.48
C PHE A 382 12.31 -18.46 1.80
N THR A 383 12.38 -19.36 2.77
CA THR A 383 13.63 -19.91 3.32
C THR A 383 13.97 -21.32 2.86
N ALA A 384 13.02 -22.12 2.34
CA ALA A 384 13.25 -23.52 1.96
C ALA A 384 13.82 -23.72 0.53
N ALA A 385 14.68 -22.82 0.04
CA ALA A 385 15.10 -22.80 -1.36
C ALA A 385 16.01 -23.98 -1.79
N GLU A 386 16.94 -24.43 -0.94
CA GLU A 386 17.89 -25.49 -1.31
C GLU A 386 17.29 -26.89 -1.30
N THR A 387 16.42 -27.19 -0.32
CA THR A 387 15.83 -28.52 -0.15
C THR A 387 14.85 -28.89 -1.27
N ALA A 388 14.41 -27.91 -2.06
CA ALA A 388 13.48 -28.11 -3.17
C ALA A 388 14.17 -28.27 -4.55
N ALA A 389 15.49 -28.09 -4.68
CA ALA A 389 16.15 -28.01 -5.99
C ALA A 389 15.86 -29.22 -6.91
N GLN A 390 15.47 -28.94 -8.16
CA GLN A 390 15.03 -29.92 -9.16
C GLN A 390 13.93 -30.90 -8.71
N SER A 391 13.11 -30.56 -7.71
CA SER A 391 11.93 -31.35 -7.32
C SER A 391 10.70 -31.12 -8.22
N ALA A 392 10.72 -30.06 -9.04
CA ALA A 392 9.63 -29.72 -9.94
C ALA A 392 9.67 -30.56 -11.22
N HIS A 393 8.50 -31.05 -11.63
CA HIS A 393 8.29 -31.74 -12.89
C HIS A 393 6.99 -31.23 -13.53
N VAL A 394 6.84 -31.42 -14.84
CA VAL A 394 5.55 -31.22 -15.50
C VAL A 394 4.53 -32.23 -14.96
N LEU A 395 3.25 -31.85 -14.91
CA LEU A 395 2.17 -32.68 -14.34
C LEU A 395 2.08 -34.08 -14.96
N SER A 396 2.41 -34.22 -16.25
CA SER A 396 2.37 -35.50 -16.98
C SER A 396 3.61 -36.38 -16.77
N CYS A 397 4.60 -35.94 -16.00
CA CYS A 397 5.84 -36.69 -15.76
C CYS A 397 5.73 -37.53 -14.48
N SER A 398 6.22 -38.77 -14.54
CA SER A 398 6.34 -39.71 -13.42
C SER A 398 7.38 -39.34 -12.36
N LYS A 399 8.04 -38.18 -12.50
CA LYS A 399 9.10 -37.64 -11.61
C LYS A 399 10.41 -38.44 -11.57
N ASP A 400 10.58 -39.37 -12.49
CA ASP A 400 11.77 -40.20 -12.67
C ASP A 400 12.53 -39.88 -13.99
N CYS A 401 12.16 -38.79 -14.68
CA CYS A 401 12.82 -38.40 -15.92
C CYS A 401 14.30 -38.04 -15.68
N ALA A 402 15.15 -38.34 -16.67
CA ALA A 402 16.56 -38.01 -16.61
C ALA A 402 16.81 -36.49 -16.49
N LYS A 403 17.95 -36.12 -15.91
CA LYS A 403 18.44 -34.73 -15.91
C LYS A 403 19.37 -34.52 -17.10
N ILE A 404 19.19 -33.40 -17.79
CA ILE A 404 20.03 -32.99 -18.92
C ILE A 404 21.04 -31.97 -18.38
N VAL A 405 22.31 -32.37 -18.39
CA VAL A 405 23.44 -31.54 -17.91
C VAL A 405 23.96 -30.65 -19.04
N TRP A 406 24.65 -29.57 -18.68
CA TRP A 406 25.25 -28.67 -19.67
C TRP A 406 26.34 -29.34 -20.53
N ASP A 407 26.49 -28.87 -21.77
CA ASP A 407 27.75 -29.04 -22.50
C ASP A 407 28.69 -27.89 -22.14
N ALA A 408 29.67 -28.19 -21.30
CA ALA A 408 30.67 -27.23 -20.87
C ALA A 408 31.45 -26.64 -22.07
N SER A 409 31.73 -27.42 -23.12
CA SER A 409 32.52 -26.95 -24.26
C SER A 409 31.75 -25.87 -25.04
N SER A 410 30.48 -26.14 -25.33
CA SER A 410 29.56 -25.17 -25.93
C SER A 410 29.38 -23.93 -25.05
N TYR A 411 29.23 -24.08 -23.73
CA TYR A 411 29.12 -22.93 -22.83
C TYR A 411 30.38 -22.06 -22.88
N HIS A 412 31.59 -22.63 -22.77
CA HIS A 412 32.82 -21.84 -22.77
C HIS A 412 33.11 -21.20 -24.14
N GLY A 413 32.74 -21.87 -25.24
CA GLY A 413 32.90 -21.34 -26.60
C GLY A 413 31.90 -20.23 -26.97
N SER A 414 30.78 -20.12 -26.26
CA SER A 414 29.71 -19.16 -26.56
C SER A 414 30.01 -17.75 -26.01
N LEU A 415 29.75 -16.72 -26.83
CA LEU A 415 29.77 -15.32 -26.39
C LEU A 415 28.74 -15.10 -25.28
N LYS A 416 29.10 -14.29 -24.27
CA LYS A 416 28.25 -14.03 -23.12
C LYS A 416 27.37 -12.79 -23.32
N PRO A 417 26.15 -12.77 -22.75
CA PRO A 417 25.53 -13.83 -21.96
C PRO A 417 25.07 -15.02 -22.82
N ALA A 418 25.10 -16.23 -22.24
CA ALA A 418 24.76 -17.47 -22.95
C ALA A 418 23.34 -17.94 -22.61
N ALA A 419 22.62 -18.46 -23.61
CA ALA A 419 21.29 -19.07 -23.52
C ALA A 419 21.32 -20.49 -24.10
N ILE A 420 20.35 -21.31 -23.71
CA ILE A 420 20.24 -22.71 -24.11
C ILE A 420 19.55 -22.80 -25.47
N VAL A 421 20.07 -23.63 -26.39
CA VAL A 421 19.43 -23.91 -27.68
C VAL A 421 18.10 -24.65 -27.47
N ALA A 422 17.04 -24.19 -28.12
CA ALA A 422 15.67 -24.71 -27.95
C ALA A 422 15.41 -26.01 -28.75
N THR A 423 16.19 -27.06 -28.49
CA THR A 423 16.03 -28.38 -29.13
C THR A 423 15.50 -29.40 -28.13
N GLU A 424 14.33 -30.01 -28.39
CA GLU A 424 13.67 -30.92 -27.44
C GLU A 424 14.43 -32.22 -27.18
N GLU A 425 15.09 -32.76 -28.20
CA GLU A 425 15.88 -33.99 -28.10
C GLU A 425 17.37 -33.66 -28.00
N SER A 426 17.83 -33.42 -26.78
CA SER A 426 19.25 -33.25 -26.52
C SER A 426 19.77 -34.10 -25.37
N ARG A 427 20.99 -34.60 -25.53
CA ARG A 427 21.74 -35.29 -24.46
C ARG A 427 22.39 -34.30 -23.50
N HIS A 428 22.71 -33.10 -23.99
CA HIS A 428 23.37 -32.03 -23.23
C HIS A 428 22.76 -30.67 -23.56
N LEU A 429 22.78 -29.72 -22.63
CA LEU A 429 22.35 -28.36 -22.93
C LEU A 429 23.43 -27.67 -23.75
N GLU A 430 23.14 -27.35 -25.01
CA GLU A 430 24.01 -26.55 -25.87
C GLU A 430 23.70 -25.07 -25.71
N TYR A 431 24.71 -24.22 -25.93
CA TYR A 431 24.63 -22.79 -25.68
C TYR A 431 24.95 -21.93 -26.89
N LEU A 432 24.14 -20.88 -27.07
CA LEU A 432 24.38 -19.79 -28.01
C LEU A 432 24.30 -18.44 -27.26
N PRO A 433 24.80 -17.35 -27.85
CA PRO A 433 24.65 -16.02 -27.25
C PRO A 433 23.17 -15.64 -27.14
N VAL A 434 22.80 -14.97 -26.04
CA VAL A 434 21.47 -14.39 -25.87
C VAL A 434 21.24 -13.34 -26.98
N SER A 435 20.05 -13.32 -27.54
CA SER A 435 19.65 -12.38 -28.59
C SER A 435 18.21 -11.89 -28.41
N SER A 436 17.73 -11.07 -29.35
CA SER A 436 16.32 -10.68 -29.42
C SER A 436 15.37 -11.84 -29.75
N GLU A 437 15.90 -13.02 -30.11
CA GLU A 437 15.16 -14.26 -30.35
C GLU A 437 15.33 -15.27 -29.19
N THR A 438 15.65 -14.77 -27.99
CA THR A 438 15.71 -15.58 -26.77
C THR A 438 14.41 -15.46 -25.95
N LEU A 439 13.87 -16.59 -25.51
CA LEU A 439 12.83 -16.66 -24.48
C LEU A 439 13.49 -16.61 -23.09
N ALA A 440 13.17 -15.62 -22.26
CA ALA A 440 13.59 -15.65 -20.85
C ALA A 440 12.53 -16.34 -19.97
N ILE A 441 12.98 -17.11 -18.98
CA ILE A 441 12.11 -17.76 -18.00
C ILE A 441 12.39 -17.15 -16.64
N SER A 442 11.37 -16.53 -16.07
CA SER A 442 11.38 -16.00 -14.72
C SER A 442 10.61 -16.95 -13.82
N HIS A 443 11.28 -17.56 -12.86
CA HIS A 443 10.71 -18.64 -12.05
C HIS A 443 11.02 -18.44 -10.57
N VAL A 444 10.23 -19.09 -9.70
CA VAL A 444 10.49 -19.07 -8.26
C VAL A 444 11.38 -20.25 -7.87
N TRP A 445 12.59 -19.95 -7.38
CA TRP A 445 13.59 -20.97 -7.03
C TRP A 445 13.06 -22.03 -6.06
N SER A 446 12.37 -21.61 -4.99
CA SER A 446 11.82 -22.50 -3.96
C SER A 446 10.63 -23.34 -4.42
N HIS A 447 10.10 -23.13 -5.63
CA HIS A 447 9.10 -24.03 -6.24
C HIS A 447 9.72 -25.26 -6.88
N GLY A 448 11.03 -25.43 -6.74
CA GLY A 448 11.75 -26.66 -7.01
C GLY A 448 12.35 -26.78 -8.41
N GLN A 449 12.52 -25.65 -9.09
CA GLN A 449 13.24 -25.58 -10.37
C GLN A 449 14.66 -25.00 -10.23
N GLY A 450 15.07 -24.66 -9.01
CA GLY A 450 16.45 -24.25 -8.72
C GLY A 450 17.48 -25.35 -9.00
N GLY A 451 18.75 -24.96 -9.11
CA GLY A 451 19.86 -25.88 -9.34
C GLY A 451 21.07 -25.19 -10.00
N ARG A 452 21.87 -25.97 -10.71
CA ARG A 452 23.04 -25.51 -11.46
C ARG A 452 23.19 -26.25 -12.80
N PRO A 453 23.83 -25.65 -13.82
CA PRO A 453 24.01 -26.30 -15.11
C PRO A 453 24.79 -27.61 -15.01
N GLU A 454 25.72 -27.72 -14.05
CA GLU A 454 26.49 -28.94 -13.78
C GLU A 454 25.61 -30.07 -13.22
N SER A 455 24.57 -29.73 -12.45
CA SER A 455 23.60 -30.70 -11.91
C SER A 455 22.48 -31.06 -12.90
N GLY A 456 22.34 -30.27 -13.96
CA GLY A 456 21.34 -30.43 -15.01
C GLY A 456 19.93 -30.03 -14.61
N ILE A 457 19.06 -30.01 -15.62
CA ILE A 457 17.63 -29.74 -15.50
C ILE A 457 16.81 -30.99 -15.84
N ASN A 458 15.68 -31.21 -15.16
CA ASN A 458 14.77 -32.31 -15.48
C ASN A 458 14.35 -32.26 -16.97
N ALA A 459 14.50 -33.38 -17.69
CA ALA A 459 14.26 -33.46 -19.14
C ALA A 459 12.85 -33.01 -19.53
N CYS A 460 11.85 -33.32 -18.70
CA CYS A 460 10.47 -32.89 -18.93
C CYS A 460 10.30 -31.35 -18.90
N LEU A 461 11.07 -30.65 -18.05
CA LEU A 461 11.06 -29.18 -17.98
C LEU A 461 11.80 -28.59 -19.20
N HIS A 462 12.95 -29.16 -19.57
CA HIS A 462 13.67 -28.76 -20.78
C HIS A 462 12.76 -28.84 -22.02
N GLN A 463 12.09 -29.98 -22.24
CA GLN A 463 11.13 -30.15 -23.34
C GLN A 463 9.97 -29.15 -23.28
N ARG A 464 9.47 -28.83 -22.09
CA ARG A 464 8.44 -27.78 -21.92
C ARG A 464 8.96 -26.42 -22.37
N TYR A 465 10.19 -26.07 -22.01
CA TYR A 465 10.81 -24.78 -22.34
C TYR A 465 11.16 -24.66 -23.82
N CYS A 466 11.63 -25.73 -24.45
CA CYS A 466 11.81 -25.78 -25.90
C CYS A 466 10.46 -25.58 -26.62
N ARG A 467 9.38 -26.26 -26.19
CA ARG A 467 8.04 -26.05 -26.76
C ARG A 467 7.54 -24.62 -26.59
N LEU A 468 7.77 -24.01 -25.44
CA LEU A 468 7.43 -22.60 -25.20
C LEU A 468 8.28 -21.66 -26.07
N ALA A 469 9.59 -21.88 -26.18
CA ALA A 469 10.47 -21.09 -27.03
C ALA A 469 10.01 -21.15 -28.50
N ASN A 470 9.79 -22.36 -29.01
CA ASN A 470 9.29 -22.60 -30.37
C ASN A 470 7.93 -21.92 -30.61
N LYS A 471 7.01 -21.95 -29.63
CA LYS A 471 5.71 -21.27 -29.71
C LYS A 471 5.83 -19.75 -29.88
N PHE A 472 6.87 -19.13 -29.32
CA PHE A 472 7.16 -17.71 -29.51
C PHE A 472 8.14 -17.43 -30.66
N GLY A 473 8.54 -18.47 -31.40
CA GLY A 473 9.54 -18.39 -32.46
C GLY A 473 10.90 -17.93 -31.94
N CYS A 474 11.33 -18.46 -30.79
CA CYS A 474 12.65 -18.24 -30.21
C CYS A 474 13.53 -19.47 -30.46
N ASP A 475 14.77 -19.25 -30.87
CA ASP A 475 15.75 -20.32 -31.12
C ASP A 475 16.50 -20.74 -29.85
N THR A 476 16.43 -19.89 -28.82
CA THR A 476 17.08 -20.12 -27.52
C THR A 476 16.14 -19.78 -26.38
N TYR A 477 16.38 -20.37 -25.22
CA TYR A 477 15.75 -19.94 -23.97
C TYR A 477 16.81 -19.75 -22.87
N TRP A 478 16.52 -18.83 -21.94
CA TRP A 478 17.36 -18.55 -20.79
C TRP A 478 16.61 -18.85 -19.50
N ILE A 479 17.25 -19.60 -18.62
CA ILE A 479 16.82 -19.82 -17.24
C ILE A 479 18.08 -19.91 -16.38
N ASP A 480 18.08 -19.21 -15.25
CA ASP A 480 19.20 -19.13 -14.32
C ASP A 480 19.77 -20.49 -13.89
N VAL A 481 18.92 -21.49 -13.62
CA VAL A 481 19.33 -22.85 -13.22
C VAL A 481 20.25 -23.53 -14.23
N ALA A 482 20.09 -23.22 -15.52
CA ALA A 482 20.84 -23.84 -16.60
C ALA A 482 21.86 -22.88 -17.24
N ALA A 483 21.88 -21.60 -16.85
CA ALA A 483 22.76 -20.59 -17.45
C ALA A 483 23.76 -19.98 -16.47
N ILE A 484 23.62 -20.19 -15.16
CA ILE A 484 24.51 -19.64 -14.13
C ILE A 484 25.36 -20.76 -13.50
N PRO A 485 26.63 -20.93 -13.91
CA PRO A 485 27.50 -21.97 -13.40
C PRO A 485 27.98 -21.72 -11.98
N SER A 486 28.62 -22.73 -11.39
CA SER A 486 29.18 -22.68 -10.04
C SER A 486 30.54 -21.96 -9.99
N GLU A 487 31.28 -21.93 -11.10
CA GLU A 487 32.58 -21.24 -11.18
C GLU A 487 32.44 -19.74 -10.91
N THR A 488 33.17 -19.22 -9.92
CA THR A 488 32.97 -17.86 -9.38
C THR A 488 33.03 -16.74 -10.42
N LYS A 489 33.98 -16.80 -11.37
CA LYS A 489 34.15 -15.77 -12.40
C LYS A 489 32.98 -15.78 -13.39
N LEU A 490 32.66 -16.96 -13.93
CA LEU A 490 31.54 -17.14 -14.86
C LEU A 490 30.19 -16.83 -14.19
N ARG A 491 30.01 -17.24 -12.93
CA ARG A 491 28.84 -16.92 -12.11
C ARG A 491 28.64 -15.42 -12.00
N ARG A 492 29.69 -14.69 -11.61
CA ARG A 492 29.64 -13.23 -11.49
C ARG A 492 29.31 -12.56 -12.83
N GLN A 493 29.92 -13.03 -13.93
CA GLN A 493 29.64 -12.52 -15.26
C GLN A 493 28.17 -12.76 -15.68
N ALA A 494 27.65 -13.97 -15.43
CA ALA A 494 26.27 -14.32 -15.73
C ALA A 494 25.27 -13.47 -14.91
N ILE A 495 25.50 -13.33 -13.60
CA ILE A 495 24.66 -12.50 -12.70
C ILE A 495 24.66 -11.04 -13.15
N ASN A 496 25.82 -10.46 -13.46
CA ASN A 496 25.93 -9.09 -13.98
C ASN A 496 25.13 -8.89 -15.28
N SER A 497 24.88 -9.96 -16.03
CA SER A 497 24.19 -9.90 -17.31
C SER A 497 22.68 -10.08 -17.20
N ILE A 498 22.13 -10.47 -16.04
CA ILE A 498 20.68 -10.76 -15.86
C ILE A 498 19.81 -9.59 -16.32
N SER A 499 20.16 -8.36 -15.92
CA SER A 499 19.37 -7.17 -16.31
C SER A 499 19.32 -7.01 -17.83
N HIS A 500 20.45 -7.24 -18.51
CA HIS A 500 20.52 -7.17 -19.96
C HIS A 500 19.69 -8.28 -20.62
N ILE A 501 19.80 -9.52 -20.13
CA ILE A 501 19.10 -10.69 -20.66
C ILE A 501 17.59 -10.46 -20.68
N PHE A 502 17.00 -10.07 -19.55
CA PHE A 502 15.55 -9.81 -19.47
C PHE A 502 15.13 -8.58 -20.29
N ALA A 503 15.98 -7.57 -20.41
CA ALA A 503 15.69 -6.39 -21.21
C ALA A 503 15.68 -6.66 -22.73
N ILE A 504 16.56 -7.55 -23.22
CA ILE A 504 16.65 -7.84 -24.67
C ILE A 504 15.81 -9.02 -25.12
N ALA A 505 15.48 -9.96 -24.22
CA ALA A 505 14.69 -11.15 -24.52
C ALA A 505 13.40 -10.79 -25.28
N LYS A 506 13.02 -11.65 -26.23
CA LYS A 506 11.80 -11.47 -27.04
C LYS A 506 10.57 -11.39 -26.17
N VAL A 507 10.50 -12.34 -25.24
CA VAL A 507 9.40 -12.56 -24.31
C VAL A 507 9.98 -13.11 -23.01
N THR A 508 9.30 -12.85 -21.90
CA THR A 508 9.55 -13.48 -20.62
C THR A 508 8.34 -14.27 -20.17
N VAL A 509 8.52 -15.55 -19.86
CA VAL A 509 7.47 -16.40 -19.29
C VAL A 509 7.69 -16.52 -17.79
N VAL A 510 6.68 -16.13 -17.02
CA VAL A 510 6.62 -16.23 -15.57
C VAL A 510 6.06 -17.59 -15.17
N ILE A 511 6.79 -18.30 -14.32
CA ILE A 511 6.45 -19.62 -13.80
C ILE A 511 6.36 -19.55 -12.27
N ASP A 512 5.13 -19.44 -11.79
CA ASP A 512 4.77 -19.48 -10.38
C ASP A 512 3.83 -20.66 -10.10
N MET A 513 4.01 -21.34 -8.97
CA MET A 513 3.24 -22.54 -8.62
C MET A 513 1.73 -22.28 -8.54
N ASP A 514 1.30 -21.12 -8.02
CA ASP A 514 -0.12 -20.81 -7.82
C ASP A 514 -0.75 -20.35 -9.14
N VAL A 515 -0.05 -19.47 -9.85
CA VAL A 515 -0.48 -18.95 -11.17
C VAL A 515 -0.67 -20.09 -12.18
N GLN A 516 0.22 -21.09 -12.18
CA GLN A 516 0.11 -22.27 -13.05
C GLN A 516 -1.11 -23.14 -12.78
N THR A 517 -1.83 -22.95 -11.67
CA THR A 517 -3.03 -23.73 -11.36
C THR A 517 -4.31 -23.07 -11.87
N VAL A 518 -4.25 -21.78 -12.22
CA VAL A 518 -5.40 -21.01 -12.70
C VAL A 518 -5.69 -21.40 -14.14
N ASP A 519 -6.94 -21.77 -14.43
CA ASP A 519 -7.38 -22.10 -15.78
C ASP A 519 -7.97 -20.86 -16.46
N VAL A 520 -7.26 -20.37 -17.46
CA VAL A 520 -7.68 -19.23 -18.28
C VAL A 520 -7.72 -19.70 -19.72
N ASP A 521 -8.82 -19.42 -20.41
CA ASP A 521 -8.86 -19.56 -21.86
C ASP A 521 -8.19 -18.33 -22.50
N PRO A 522 -7.00 -18.47 -23.12
CA PRO A 522 -6.30 -17.32 -23.69
C PRO A 522 -6.99 -16.76 -24.93
N SER A 523 -7.91 -17.52 -25.57
CA SER A 523 -8.63 -17.04 -26.75
C SER A 523 -9.79 -16.12 -26.38
N VAL A 524 -10.53 -16.45 -25.31
CA VAL A 524 -11.68 -15.68 -24.81
C VAL A 524 -11.73 -15.77 -23.28
N PRO A 525 -10.86 -15.06 -22.55
CA PRO A 525 -10.87 -15.12 -21.10
C PRO A 525 -12.12 -14.43 -20.54
N THR A 526 -12.79 -15.08 -19.59
CA THR A 526 -13.87 -14.44 -18.83
C THR A 526 -13.30 -13.43 -17.85
N ILE A 527 -14.10 -12.44 -17.44
CA ILE A 527 -13.65 -11.45 -16.45
C ILE A 527 -13.34 -12.11 -15.11
N ASP A 528 -14.14 -13.09 -14.69
CA ASP A 528 -13.91 -13.87 -13.48
C ASP A 528 -12.55 -14.60 -13.52
N GLN A 529 -12.17 -15.16 -14.68
CA GLN A 529 -10.86 -15.79 -14.86
C GLN A 529 -9.71 -14.78 -14.76
N ILE A 530 -9.87 -13.58 -15.34
CA ILE A 530 -8.87 -12.52 -15.24
C ILE A 530 -8.74 -11.99 -13.80
N GLU A 531 -9.86 -11.75 -13.13
CA GLU A 531 -9.89 -11.32 -11.73
C GLU A 531 -9.21 -12.37 -10.82
N MET A 532 -9.50 -13.66 -11.01
CA MET A 532 -8.86 -14.76 -10.29
C MET A 532 -7.36 -14.85 -10.57
N LEU A 533 -6.95 -14.76 -11.84
CA LEU A 533 -5.55 -14.77 -12.24
C LEU A 533 -4.77 -13.61 -11.58
N VAL A 534 -5.30 -12.39 -11.65
CA VAL A 534 -4.65 -11.21 -11.08
C VAL A 534 -4.65 -11.25 -9.56
N SER A 535 -5.75 -11.65 -8.92
CA SER A 535 -5.80 -11.83 -7.45
C SER A 535 -4.77 -12.85 -6.97
N THR A 536 -4.62 -13.96 -7.70
CA THR A 536 -3.58 -14.96 -7.44
C THR A 536 -2.18 -14.38 -7.63
N LEU A 537 -1.96 -13.62 -8.71
CA LEU A 537 -0.66 -13.00 -9.01
C LEU A 537 -0.25 -11.99 -7.93
N LEU A 538 -1.16 -11.13 -7.47
CA LEU A 538 -0.88 -10.06 -6.49
C LEU A 538 -0.27 -10.58 -5.18
N VAL A 539 -0.70 -11.76 -4.72
CA VAL A 539 -0.17 -12.42 -3.51
C VAL A 539 0.70 -13.64 -3.83
N SER A 540 1.10 -13.79 -5.10
CA SER A 540 1.93 -14.90 -5.53
C SER A 540 3.35 -14.77 -5.00
N ASP A 541 4.01 -15.91 -4.96
CA ASP A 541 5.38 -16.05 -4.55
C ASP A 541 6.34 -15.27 -5.47
N TRP A 542 6.02 -15.21 -6.77
CA TRP A 542 6.74 -14.39 -7.73
C TRP A 542 6.63 -12.89 -7.43
N THR A 543 5.47 -12.39 -7.02
CA THR A 543 5.27 -10.95 -6.79
C THR A 543 6.02 -10.41 -5.56
N VAL A 544 6.29 -11.25 -4.57
CA VAL A 544 6.79 -10.79 -3.26
C VAL A 544 8.31 -10.91 -3.07
N ARG A 545 9.05 -11.40 -4.07
CA ARG A 545 10.51 -11.62 -4.00
C ARG A 545 11.34 -10.54 -4.71
N GLY A 546 12.58 -10.37 -4.25
CA GLY A 546 13.51 -9.35 -4.77
C GLY A 546 14.06 -9.65 -6.16
N TRP A 547 14.42 -10.91 -6.44
CA TRP A 547 14.91 -11.33 -7.77
C TRP A 547 13.83 -11.16 -8.85
N THR A 548 12.64 -11.68 -8.59
CA THR A 548 11.50 -11.63 -9.52
C THR A 548 10.98 -10.20 -9.73
N LEU A 549 11.13 -9.30 -8.74
CA LEU A 549 10.94 -7.85 -8.93
C LEU A 549 11.87 -7.31 -10.02
N LEU A 550 13.17 -7.58 -9.91
CA LEU A 550 14.17 -7.14 -10.89
C LEU A 550 13.83 -7.69 -12.28
N GLU A 551 13.56 -8.99 -12.36
CA GLU A 551 13.20 -9.66 -13.61
C GLU A 551 11.95 -9.06 -14.23
N GLY A 552 10.89 -8.83 -13.43
CA GLY A 552 9.65 -8.19 -13.88
C GLY A 552 9.87 -6.77 -14.44
N ILE A 553 10.64 -5.94 -13.74
CA ILE A 553 10.97 -4.56 -14.20
C ILE A 553 11.71 -4.62 -15.54
N ARG A 554 12.72 -5.49 -15.66
CA ARG A 554 13.56 -5.61 -16.87
C ARG A 554 12.81 -6.29 -18.03
N ALA A 555 11.88 -7.18 -17.74
CA ALA A 555 11.07 -7.91 -18.72
C ALA A 555 9.80 -7.16 -19.18
N SER A 556 9.48 -6.04 -18.54
CA SER A 556 8.18 -5.36 -18.59
C SER A 556 7.63 -5.02 -19.99
N ARG A 557 8.45 -5.11 -21.05
CA ARG A 557 8.01 -5.04 -22.45
C ARG A 557 7.07 -6.19 -22.85
N ALA A 558 7.33 -7.41 -22.40
CA ALA A 558 6.63 -8.61 -22.88
C ALA A 558 6.62 -9.74 -21.84
N ILE A 559 5.76 -9.62 -20.83
CA ILE A 559 5.55 -10.64 -19.80
C ILE A 559 4.34 -11.52 -20.15
N PHE A 560 4.55 -12.84 -20.08
CA PHE A 560 3.52 -13.85 -20.21
C PHE A 560 3.47 -14.71 -18.95
N LEU A 561 2.27 -14.99 -18.46
CA LEU A 561 2.04 -15.89 -17.33
C LEU A 561 1.79 -17.30 -17.84
N LEU A 562 2.50 -18.28 -17.27
CA LEU A 562 2.23 -19.69 -17.52
C LEU A 562 1.09 -20.16 -16.62
N CYS A 563 -0.06 -20.44 -17.22
CA CYS A 563 -1.28 -20.90 -16.57
C CYS A 563 -1.45 -22.42 -16.73
N ARG A 564 -2.58 -22.95 -16.26
CA ARG A 564 -2.91 -24.37 -16.35
C ARG A 564 -2.84 -24.87 -17.80
N HIS A 565 -2.44 -26.14 -17.97
CA HIS A 565 -2.31 -26.79 -19.28
C HIS A 565 -1.31 -26.12 -20.24
N ASP A 566 -0.26 -25.50 -19.70
CA ASP A 566 0.78 -24.78 -20.47
C ASP A 566 0.21 -23.65 -21.36
N ARG A 567 -0.95 -23.11 -20.99
CA ARG A 567 -1.52 -21.93 -21.61
C ARG A 567 -0.72 -20.71 -21.16
N VAL A 568 -0.45 -19.81 -22.10
CA VAL A 568 0.30 -18.58 -21.83
C VAL A 568 -0.64 -17.39 -21.99
N VAL A 569 -0.72 -16.56 -20.95
CA VAL A 569 -1.56 -15.36 -20.92
C VAL A 569 -0.66 -14.14 -20.97
N ASN A 570 -0.91 -13.22 -21.90
CA ASN A 570 -0.19 -11.95 -21.94
C ASN A 570 -0.61 -11.09 -20.73
N LEU A 571 0.34 -10.78 -19.84
CA LEU A 571 0.08 -10.04 -18.61
C LEU A 571 -0.53 -8.67 -18.91
N ARG A 572 0.06 -7.91 -19.84
CA ARG A 572 -0.43 -6.58 -20.21
C ARG A 572 -1.89 -6.62 -20.67
N GLN A 573 -2.24 -7.60 -21.52
CA GLN A 573 -3.62 -7.74 -21.99
C GLN A 573 -4.58 -8.14 -20.85
N ALA A 574 -4.15 -9.01 -19.93
CA ALA A 574 -4.94 -9.36 -18.76
C ALA A 574 -5.20 -8.14 -17.85
N LEU A 575 -4.16 -7.33 -17.59
CA LEU A 575 -4.28 -6.09 -16.79
C LEU A 575 -5.17 -5.04 -17.46
N LEU A 576 -5.04 -4.85 -18.78
CA LEU A 576 -5.94 -3.95 -19.54
C LEU A 576 -7.38 -4.46 -19.49
N THR A 577 -7.60 -5.77 -19.65
CA THR A 577 -8.94 -6.37 -19.59
C THR A 577 -9.56 -6.20 -18.20
N LEU A 578 -8.77 -6.40 -17.13
CA LEU A 578 -9.18 -6.13 -15.75
C LEU A 578 -9.57 -4.65 -15.59
N HIS A 579 -8.70 -3.73 -16.01
CA HIS A 579 -8.94 -2.30 -15.88
C HIS A 579 -10.18 -1.84 -16.65
N GLU A 580 -10.41 -2.34 -17.86
CA GLU A 580 -11.52 -1.90 -18.71
C GLU A 580 -12.87 -2.53 -18.34
N ARG A 581 -12.86 -3.78 -17.85
CA ARG A 581 -14.09 -4.59 -17.72
C ARG A 581 -14.28 -5.26 -16.37
N GLY A 582 -13.21 -5.50 -15.61
CA GLY A 582 -13.26 -6.11 -14.29
C GLY A 582 -13.53 -5.12 -13.17
N SER A 583 -13.48 -5.62 -11.94
CA SER A 583 -13.74 -4.85 -10.73
C SER A 583 -12.68 -3.77 -10.49
N VAL A 584 -13.13 -2.57 -10.11
CA VAL A 584 -12.25 -1.40 -9.92
C VAL A 584 -11.38 -1.54 -8.67
N ASP A 585 -11.90 -2.16 -7.62
CA ASP A 585 -11.16 -2.47 -6.38
C ASP A 585 -9.93 -3.37 -6.65
N ILE A 586 -10.08 -4.46 -7.43
CA ILE A 586 -8.94 -5.30 -7.83
C ILE A 586 -7.99 -4.52 -8.74
N ALA A 587 -8.51 -3.73 -9.69
CA ALA A 587 -7.67 -2.92 -10.57
C ALA A 587 -6.86 -1.87 -9.80
N ALA A 588 -7.44 -1.29 -8.74
CA ALA A 588 -6.78 -0.31 -7.87
C ALA A 588 -5.56 -0.90 -7.16
N LEU A 589 -5.60 -2.19 -6.79
CA LEU A 589 -4.48 -2.89 -6.17
C LEU A 589 -3.24 -2.99 -7.08
N LEU A 590 -3.36 -2.79 -8.40
CA LEU A 590 -2.21 -2.75 -9.31
C LEU A 590 -1.24 -1.62 -9.00
N GLY A 591 -1.70 -0.55 -8.32
CA GLY A 591 -0.82 0.52 -7.84
C GLY A 591 0.29 0.01 -6.90
N SER A 592 0.03 -1.09 -6.20
CA SER A 592 0.97 -1.66 -5.21
C SER A 592 2.07 -2.50 -5.86
N THR A 593 1.90 -2.82 -7.14
CA THR A 593 2.71 -3.80 -7.86
C THR A 593 3.29 -3.20 -9.15
N GLN A 594 3.96 -2.06 -9.02
CA GLN A 594 4.54 -1.28 -10.13
C GLN A 594 5.34 -2.11 -11.17
N HIS A 595 6.09 -3.12 -10.72
CA HIS A 595 6.80 -4.06 -11.60
C HIS A 595 5.93 -4.91 -12.54
N LEU A 596 4.61 -4.94 -12.36
CA LEU A 596 3.64 -5.56 -13.26
C LEU A 596 3.17 -4.60 -14.35
N ILE A 597 3.39 -3.29 -14.17
CA ILE A 597 3.01 -2.26 -15.13
C ILE A 597 4.08 -2.24 -16.23
N PRO A 598 3.70 -2.26 -17.52
CA PRO A 598 4.66 -2.17 -18.61
C PRO A 598 5.50 -0.89 -18.51
N HIS A 599 6.82 -0.98 -18.66
CA HIS A 599 7.67 0.20 -18.79
C HIS A 599 7.89 0.53 -20.27
N ALA A 600 7.90 1.82 -20.60
CA ALA A 600 8.26 2.28 -21.94
C ALA A 600 9.73 1.93 -22.27
N ASP A 601 10.61 1.98 -21.26
CA ASP A 601 12.02 1.58 -21.35
C ASP A 601 12.40 0.69 -20.15
N PRO A 602 12.49 -0.64 -20.34
CA PRO A 602 12.92 -1.58 -19.29
C PRO A 602 14.38 -1.41 -18.86
N SER A 603 15.20 -0.74 -19.67
CA SER A 603 16.61 -0.45 -19.36
C SER A 603 16.80 0.77 -18.48
N THR A 604 15.73 1.56 -18.24
CA THR A 604 15.80 2.77 -17.40
C THR A 604 16.41 2.44 -16.03
N THR A 605 17.39 3.24 -15.62
CA THR A 605 18.00 3.11 -14.30
C THR A 605 17.01 3.59 -13.23
N LYS A 606 16.91 2.84 -12.14
CA LYS A 606 16.25 3.33 -10.92
C LYS A 606 17.21 4.21 -10.12
N SER A 607 16.68 5.13 -9.31
CA SER A 607 17.49 5.76 -8.27
C SER A 607 17.79 4.77 -7.15
N VAL A 608 18.80 5.06 -6.32
CA VAL A 608 19.14 4.21 -5.17
C VAL A 608 17.98 4.12 -4.18
N GLU A 609 17.22 5.20 -4.03
CA GLU A 609 16.06 5.30 -3.14
C GLU A 609 14.84 4.58 -3.69
N GLU A 610 14.53 4.72 -4.99
CA GLU A 610 13.40 4.00 -5.61
C GLU A 610 13.66 2.49 -5.60
N ALA A 611 14.88 2.05 -5.96
CA ALA A 611 15.25 0.65 -5.88
C ALA A 611 15.25 0.14 -4.43
N GLY A 612 15.74 0.94 -3.49
CA GLY A 612 15.73 0.61 -2.06
C GLY A 612 14.32 0.45 -1.52
N TYR A 613 13.43 1.39 -1.83
CA TYR A 613 12.02 1.35 -1.48
C TYR A 613 11.32 0.10 -2.02
N LEU A 614 11.48 -0.19 -3.31
CA LEU A 614 10.87 -1.37 -3.94
C LEU A 614 11.35 -2.70 -3.35
N LEU A 615 12.62 -2.78 -2.95
CA LEU A 615 13.22 -3.95 -2.30
C LEU A 615 12.93 -4.02 -0.81
N SER A 616 12.54 -2.91 -0.17
CA SER A 616 12.45 -2.81 1.30
C SER A 616 11.52 -3.80 1.97
N GLN A 617 10.54 -4.26 1.20
CA GLN A 617 9.50 -5.18 1.61
C GLN A 617 9.65 -6.57 0.98
N ARG A 618 10.62 -6.77 0.09
CA ARG A 618 10.75 -8.00 -0.70
C ARG A 618 11.94 -8.83 -0.26
N HIS A 619 11.68 -10.09 0.03
CA HIS A 619 12.68 -11.01 0.53
C HIS A 619 13.43 -11.71 -0.61
N THR A 620 14.73 -11.92 -0.45
CA THR A 620 15.56 -12.82 -1.27
C THR A 620 15.90 -14.04 -0.43
N SER A 621 15.89 -15.25 -1.00
CA SER A 621 16.19 -16.47 -0.23
C SER A 621 17.54 -16.43 0.50
N TRP A 622 18.50 -15.65 -0.03
CA TRP A 622 19.78 -15.36 0.58
C TRP A 622 19.88 -13.87 0.93
N PRO A 623 20.24 -13.47 2.16
CA PRO A 623 20.33 -12.07 2.54
C PRO A 623 21.29 -11.24 1.67
N GLU A 624 22.41 -11.81 1.23
CA GLU A 624 23.41 -11.15 0.39
C GLU A 624 22.91 -10.79 -1.02
N ASP A 625 21.93 -11.55 -1.53
CA ASP A 625 21.37 -11.32 -2.86
C ASP A 625 20.61 -9.99 -2.96
N VAL A 626 20.16 -9.45 -1.83
CA VAL A 626 19.39 -8.20 -1.83
C VAL A 626 20.24 -7.02 -2.33
N ILE A 627 21.55 -6.99 -1.99
CA ILE A 627 22.48 -5.94 -2.45
C ILE A 627 22.80 -6.12 -3.93
N ILE A 628 22.86 -7.38 -4.39
CA ILE A 628 23.03 -7.69 -5.81
C ILE A 628 21.83 -7.17 -6.61
N CYS A 629 20.60 -7.48 -6.16
CA CYS A 629 19.37 -6.97 -6.77
C CYS A 629 19.34 -5.44 -6.77
N TRP A 630 19.74 -4.81 -5.66
CA TRP A 630 19.81 -3.35 -5.54
C TRP A 630 20.76 -2.74 -6.57
N SER A 631 21.97 -3.29 -6.68
CA SER A 631 22.99 -2.87 -7.66
C SER A 631 22.49 -2.97 -9.11
N LEU A 632 21.80 -4.07 -9.43
CA LEU A 632 21.27 -4.34 -10.76
C LEU A 632 20.09 -3.41 -11.13
N LEU A 633 19.21 -3.06 -10.18
CA LEU A 633 18.11 -2.12 -10.41
C LEU A 633 18.60 -0.70 -10.74
N ILE A 634 19.71 -0.29 -10.13
CA ILE A 634 20.34 1.03 -10.39
C ILE A 634 21.37 0.99 -11.54
N ASN A 635 21.41 -0.09 -12.32
CA ASN A 635 22.35 -0.29 -13.45
C ASN A 635 23.83 -0.05 -13.08
N ARG A 636 24.25 -0.52 -11.90
CA ARG A 636 25.65 -0.47 -11.45
C ARG A 636 26.28 -1.86 -11.42
N PRO A 637 27.63 -1.95 -11.47
CA PRO A 637 28.31 -3.23 -11.29
C PRO A 637 27.90 -3.89 -9.98
N VAL A 638 27.62 -5.20 -10.02
CA VAL A 638 27.13 -5.94 -8.85
C VAL A 638 28.05 -5.78 -7.66
N GLN A 639 27.50 -5.29 -6.56
CA GLN A 639 28.10 -5.28 -5.24
C GLN A 639 27.45 -6.34 -4.35
N THR A 640 28.21 -6.86 -3.40
CA THR A 640 27.71 -7.76 -2.35
C THR A 640 27.69 -7.10 -0.97
N LYS A 641 28.26 -5.90 -0.85
CA LYS A 641 28.28 -5.09 0.38
C LYS A 641 27.67 -3.74 0.10
N ALA A 642 26.79 -3.27 0.99
CA ALA A 642 26.16 -1.96 0.86
C ALA A 642 27.17 -0.82 0.85
N ALA A 643 28.25 -0.91 1.64
CA ALA A 643 29.31 0.10 1.67
C ALA A 643 29.88 0.41 0.27
N ASP A 644 30.11 -0.63 -0.55
CA ASP A 644 30.67 -0.48 -1.89
C ASP A 644 29.64 0.08 -2.89
N LEU A 645 28.34 -0.20 -2.66
CA LEU A 645 27.23 0.40 -3.41
C LEU A 645 27.11 1.90 -3.11
N TRP A 646 27.18 2.29 -1.84
CA TRP A 646 27.05 3.68 -1.39
C TRP A 646 28.21 4.57 -1.84
N ARG A 647 29.45 4.03 -1.88
CA ARG A 647 30.61 4.75 -2.44
C ARG A 647 30.47 5.13 -3.91
N GLN A 648 29.57 4.47 -4.64
CA GLN A 648 29.30 4.80 -6.05
C GLN A 648 28.20 5.86 -6.21
N GLN A 649 27.58 6.28 -5.11
CA GLN A 649 26.53 7.31 -5.10
C GLN A 649 27.12 8.66 -4.71
N VAL A 650 26.54 9.73 -5.27
CA VAL A 650 27.00 11.12 -5.03
C VAL A 650 26.05 11.88 -4.10
N ARG A 651 24.79 11.44 -4.03
CA ARG A 651 23.75 12.06 -3.21
C ARG A 651 22.65 11.05 -2.90
N VAL A 652 21.86 11.36 -1.89
CA VAL A 652 20.67 10.60 -1.48
C VAL A 652 19.60 11.56 -0.97
N ARG A 653 18.33 11.25 -1.24
CA ARG A 653 17.20 11.99 -0.67
C ARG A 653 17.12 11.76 0.84
N SER A 654 17.11 12.83 1.62
CA SER A 654 17.29 12.78 3.07
C SER A 654 16.20 11.97 3.78
N ALA A 655 14.95 12.04 3.31
CA ALA A 655 13.85 11.31 3.92
C ALA A 655 13.93 9.79 3.73
N PHE A 656 14.60 9.29 2.67
CA PHE A 656 14.82 7.85 2.49
C PHE A 656 15.64 7.24 3.65
N LEU A 657 16.51 8.05 4.25
CA LEU A 657 17.36 7.63 5.36
C LEU A 657 16.61 7.55 6.69
N LEU A 658 15.43 8.16 6.84
CA LEU A 658 14.63 8.11 8.06
C LEU A 658 13.83 6.81 8.13
N SER A 659 14.55 5.70 8.33
CA SER A 659 14.00 4.35 8.41
C SER A 659 14.71 3.53 9.48
N SER A 660 14.10 2.42 9.88
CA SER A 660 14.67 1.42 10.77
C SER A 660 15.62 0.48 10.02
N ALA A 661 16.16 0.87 8.86
CA ALA A 661 17.18 0.07 8.18
C ALA A 661 18.43 -0.05 9.07
N PRO A 662 19.03 -1.25 9.19
CA PRO A 662 20.34 -1.38 9.82
C PRO A 662 21.35 -0.53 9.04
N ARG A 663 22.35 0.01 9.73
CA ARG A 663 23.36 0.89 9.13
C ARG A 663 24.68 0.18 8.91
N VAL A 664 25.43 0.62 7.91
CA VAL A 664 26.78 0.10 7.64
C VAL A 664 27.65 0.35 8.88
N SER A 665 28.26 -0.72 9.41
CA SER A 665 29.10 -0.65 10.60
C SER A 665 30.57 -0.88 10.27
N GLY A 666 31.47 -0.28 11.06
CA GLY A 666 32.92 -0.48 10.93
C GLY A 666 33.56 0.15 9.67
N VAL A 667 32.83 1.01 8.95
CA VAL A 667 33.34 1.74 7.79
C VAL A 667 33.17 3.24 8.02
N ASN A 668 34.29 3.96 8.13
CA ASN A 668 34.30 5.39 8.39
C ASN A 668 33.50 6.17 7.31
N GLY A 669 32.63 7.08 7.77
CA GLY A 669 31.85 7.97 6.91
C GLY A 669 30.60 7.34 6.28
N LEU A 670 30.23 6.10 6.65
CA LEU A 670 29.03 5.42 6.14
C LEU A 670 28.06 4.97 7.26
N GLY A 671 28.25 5.41 8.50
CA GLY A 671 27.38 5.06 9.65
C GLY A 671 25.93 5.53 9.49
N TRP A 672 25.67 6.47 8.59
CA TRP A 672 24.33 6.92 8.19
C TRP A 672 23.67 6.04 7.12
N ALA A 673 24.44 5.22 6.39
CA ALA A 673 23.98 4.56 5.18
C ALA A 673 23.29 3.21 5.51
N PRO A 674 22.10 2.92 4.94
CA PRO A 674 21.48 1.61 5.07
C PRO A 674 22.38 0.46 4.59
N ASP A 675 22.59 -0.55 5.44
CA ASP A 675 23.36 -1.77 5.12
C ASP A 675 22.56 -2.76 4.27
N SER A 676 21.25 -2.58 4.20
CA SER A 676 20.34 -3.35 3.38
C SER A 676 19.15 -2.49 3.02
N PRO A 677 18.56 -2.64 1.82
CA PRO A 677 17.30 -1.99 1.53
C PRO A 677 16.16 -2.66 2.32
N TYR A 678 16.32 -3.93 2.71
CA TYR A 678 15.30 -4.73 3.36
C TYR A 678 15.06 -4.34 4.83
N ILE A 679 13.83 -3.96 5.16
CA ILE A 679 13.46 -3.44 6.48
C ILE A 679 12.84 -4.55 7.33
N ARG A 680 13.61 -5.02 8.31
CA ARG A 680 13.20 -6.03 9.29
C ARG A 680 12.52 -5.38 10.50
N PRO A 681 11.53 -6.04 11.12
CA PRO A 681 11.08 -5.65 12.45
C PRO A 681 12.26 -5.73 13.44
N ILE A 682 12.53 -4.63 14.15
CA ILE A 682 13.59 -4.53 15.15
C ILE A 682 12.97 -4.75 16.52
N HIS A 683 13.49 -5.73 17.24
CA HIS A 683 13.16 -5.91 18.65
C HIS A 683 13.94 -4.89 19.49
N ARG A 684 13.23 -4.13 20.33
CA ARG A 684 13.76 -3.12 21.24
C ARG A 684 13.30 -3.43 22.66
N ALA A 685 14.07 -2.95 23.63
CA ALA A 685 13.73 -3.03 25.03
C ALA A 685 14.01 -1.69 25.69
N VAL A 686 13.11 -1.25 26.56
CA VAL A 686 13.25 -0.03 27.35
C VAL A 686 13.19 -0.37 28.83
N ASP A 687 14.07 0.24 29.63
CA ASP A 687 14.12 0.01 31.07
C ASP A 687 12.97 0.78 31.77
N LEU A 688 12.19 0.07 32.57
CA LEU A 688 11.14 0.61 33.40
C LEU A 688 11.72 1.09 34.75
N PRO A 689 11.09 2.05 35.44
CA PRO A 689 11.57 2.54 36.74
C PRO A 689 11.70 1.45 37.82
N CYS A 690 10.93 0.37 37.70
CA CYS A 690 11.00 -0.80 38.59
C CYS A 690 12.18 -1.75 38.31
N GLY A 691 13.06 -1.42 37.35
CA GLY A 691 14.22 -2.23 36.95
C GLY A 691 13.90 -3.38 35.99
N ARG A 692 12.63 -3.53 35.58
CA ARG A 692 12.20 -4.47 34.55
C ARG A 692 12.44 -3.88 33.15
N LYS A 693 12.39 -4.74 32.13
CA LYS A 693 12.42 -4.34 30.72
C LYS A 693 11.06 -4.52 30.07
N GLN A 694 10.60 -3.50 29.37
CA GLN A 694 9.47 -3.59 28.46
C GLN A 694 10.02 -3.87 27.06
N GLU A 695 9.72 -5.06 26.53
CA GLU A 695 10.11 -5.48 25.19
C GLU A 695 9.02 -5.14 24.16
N TYR A 696 9.42 -4.68 23.00
CA TYR A 696 8.51 -4.33 21.91
C TYR A 696 9.22 -4.44 20.55
N THR A 697 8.48 -4.30 19.46
CA THR A 697 9.03 -4.36 18.11
C THR A 697 8.63 -3.13 17.32
N VAL A 698 9.59 -2.51 16.64
CA VAL A 698 9.35 -1.38 15.74
C VAL A 698 9.71 -1.74 14.30
N ARG A 699 9.05 -1.07 13.36
CA ARG A 699 9.37 -1.17 11.94
C ARG A 699 9.05 0.16 11.28
N PHE A 700 10.09 0.87 10.84
CA PHE A 700 9.96 2.11 10.08
C PHE A 700 10.51 1.87 8.66
N PRO A 701 9.68 1.45 7.71
CA PRO A 701 10.07 1.31 6.31
C PRO A 701 10.68 2.57 5.74
N CYS A 702 11.57 2.41 4.78
CA CYS A 702 12.06 3.55 4.02
C CYS A 702 10.96 4.03 3.07
N TYR A 703 10.89 5.33 2.89
CA TYR A 703 10.13 5.96 1.81
C TYR A 703 11.08 6.28 0.65
N ASP A 704 10.60 6.35 -0.60
CA ASP A 704 11.44 6.61 -1.79
C ASP A 704 12.16 7.97 -1.79
N GLY A 705 11.90 8.80 -0.79
CA GLY A 705 12.49 10.10 -0.53
C GLY A 705 11.91 11.22 -1.40
N GLY A 706 11.06 10.92 -2.39
CA GLY A 706 10.49 11.92 -3.31
C GLY A 706 9.82 13.08 -2.59
N GLY A 707 10.19 14.31 -2.93
CA GLY A 707 9.77 15.52 -2.22
C GLY A 707 10.68 15.92 -1.06
N SER A 708 11.75 15.18 -0.75
CA SER A 708 12.75 15.61 0.24
C SER A 708 14.05 16.13 -0.38
N LEU A 709 14.71 17.01 0.34
CA LEU A 709 16.00 17.60 -0.01
C LEU A 709 17.08 16.52 -0.19
N PHE A 710 18.02 16.74 -1.11
CA PHE A 710 19.19 15.87 -1.25
C PHE A 710 20.27 16.20 -0.22
N ALA A 711 20.86 15.16 0.35
CA ALA A 711 22.14 15.22 1.05
C ALA A 711 23.26 14.67 0.14
N GLN A 712 24.44 15.29 0.19
CA GLN A 712 25.61 14.94 -0.61
C GLN A 712 26.45 13.88 0.10
N ILE A 713 26.87 12.86 -0.65
CA ILE A 713 27.74 11.80 -0.16
C ILE A 713 29.18 12.21 -0.44
N THR A 714 30.01 12.23 0.60
CA THR A 714 31.43 12.61 0.53
C THR A 714 32.30 11.52 1.13
N ASP A 715 33.60 11.55 0.85
CA ASP A 715 34.58 10.61 1.45
C ASP A 715 34.63 10.68 2.99
N ARG A 716 34.13 11.78 3.58
CA ARG A 716 34.10 11.99 5.02
C ARG A 716 32.77 11.65 5.66
N GLY A 717 31.70 11.43 4.91
CA GLY A 717 30.34 11.33 5.46
C GLY A 717 29.28 11.92 4.55
N LEU A 718 28.06 12.00 5.07
CA LEU A 718 26.89 12.60 4.44
C LEU A 718 26.76 14.07 4.85
N ARG A 719 26.91 14.97 3.91
CA ARG A 719 26.73 16.42 4.12
C ARG A 719 25.37 16.87 3.61
N GLY A 720 24.55 17.47 4.46
CA GLY A 720 23.24 17.97 4.04
C GLY A 720 22.64 18.96 5.03
N ARG A 721 21.61 19.68 4.57
CA ARG A 721 20.77 20.50 5.46
C ARG A 721 19.64 19.65 6.03
N TRP A 722 19.38 19.84 7.30
CA TRP A 722 18.39 19.08 8.05
C TRP A 722 17.57 20.01 8.93
N ARG A 723 16.36 19.57 9.24
CA ARG A 723 15.57 20.16 10.31
C ARG A 723 16.04 19.51 11.61
N ILE A 724 16.42 20.31 12.61
CA ILE A 724 16.98 19.80 13.86
C ILE A 724 16.37 20.43 15.10
N ILE A 725 16.45 19.71 16.22
CA ILE A 725 16.33 20.25 17.57
C ILE A 725 17.64 19.98 18.30
N ARG A 726 18.19 21.00 18.96
CA ARG A 726 19.32 20.83 19.88
C ARG A 726 18.78 20.30 21.20
N VAL A 727 19.30 19.16 21.63
CA VAL A 727 18.84 18.50 22.85
C VAL A 727 19.76 18.90 23.99
N ASP A 728 19.17 19.48 25.03
CA ASP A 728 19.83 19.79 26.30
C ASP A 728 19.00 19.25 27.48
N SER A 729 19.50 19.42 28.71
CA SER A 729 18.81 18.95 29.91
C SER A 729 17.41 19.57 30.07
N SER A 730 17.24 20.84 29.68
CA SER A 730 15.93 21.52 29.79
C SER A 730 14.93 20.97 28.78
N PHE A 731 15.37 20.64 27.57
CA PHE A 731 14.53 19.97 26.57
C PHE A 731 14.05 18.62 27.09
N LEU A 732 14.96 17.80 27.65
CA LEU A 732 14.60 16.49 28.20
C LEU A 732 13.61 16.59 29.35
N GLU A 733 13.80 17.52 30.28
CA GLU A 733 12.86 17.76 31.39
C GLU A 733 11.44 18.10 30.87
N ASN A 734 11.34 18.88 29.79
CA ASN A 734 10.05 19.26 29.20
C ASN A 734 9.33 18.09 28.50
N VAL A 735 10.06 17.20 27.83
CA VAL A 735 9.45 16.09 27.07
C VAL A 735 9.31 14.79 27.88
N GLN A 736 10.02 14.68 29.01
CA GLN A 736 10.05 13.45 29.81
C GLN A 736 8.66 13.05 30.32
N GLU A 737 7.83 13.99 30.74
CA GLU A 737 6.47 13.69 31.19
C GLU A 737 5.60 13.08 30.08
N MET A 738 5.78 13.54 28.83
CA MET A 738 5.06 13.05 27.67
C MET A 738 5.60 11.70 27.18
N CYS A 739 6.91 11.63 26.92
CA CYS A 739 7.54 10.46 26.30
C CYS A 739 7.66 9.26 27.27
N CYS A 740 7.77 9.52 28.58
CA CYS A 740 7.92 8.50 29.61
C CYS A 740 6.63 8.27 30.41
N HIS A 741 5.46 8.59 29.83
CA HIS A 741 4.17 8.34 30.45
C HIS A 741 3.92 6.84 30.67
N LEU A 742 3.68 6.46 31.93
CA LEU A 742 3.34 5.08 32.32
C LEU A 742 1.82 4.88 32.30
N THR A 743 1.38 3.76 31.71
CA THR A 743 0.00 3.29 31.68
C THR A 743 -0.07 1.84 32.16
N HIS A 744 -1.27 1.34 32.43
CA HIS A 744 -1.51 -0.07 32.71
C HIS A 744 -1.65 -0.84 31.39
N TYR A 745 -1.01 -2.00 31.30
CA TYR A 745 -1.14 -2.90 30.15
C TYR A 745 -2.52 -3.59 30.21
N GLU A 746 -3.38 -3.30 29.25
CA GLU A 746 -4.67 -3.96 29.05
C GLU A 746 -4.53 -4.94 27.87
N ASP A 747 -4.34 -6.23 28.16
CA ASP A 747 -4.55 -7.29 27.15
C ASP A 747 -6.01 -7.73 27.21
N GLU A 748 -6.68 -7.86 26.06
CA GLU A 748 -8.11 -8.25 25.98
C GLU A 748 -8.41 -9.64 26.59
N GLU A 749 -7.38 -10.43 26.91
CA GLU A 749 -7.48 -11.78 27.47
C GLU A 749 -7.11 -11.90 28.98
N VAL A 750 -6.69 -10.82 29.65
CA VAL A 750 -6.23 -10.91 31.06
C VAL A 750 -7.34 -10.49 32.04
N THR A 751 -7.67 -11.38 32.96
CA THR A 751 -8.58 -11.12 34.08
C THR A 751 -8.07 -9.99 35.00
N PHE A 752 -9.00 -9.13 35.41
CA PHE A 752 -8.91 -7.83 36.12
C PHE A 752 -8.02 -7.67 37.39
N ASP A 753 -7.05 -8.53 37.70
CA ASP A 753 -6.33 -8.45 38.99
C ASP A 753 -4.80 -8.22 38.93
N GLU A 754 -4.14 -8.19 37.75
CA GLU A 754 -2.70 -7.87 37.63
C GLU A 754 -2.37 -7.04 36.37
N SER A 755 -2.70 -5.74 36.36
CA SER A 755 -2.28 -4.86 35.25
C SER A 755 -0.89 -4.24 35.51
N GLU A 756 0.10 -4.66 34.72
CA GLU A 756 1.48 -4.19 34.85
C GLU A 756 1.65 -2.76 34.32
N LEU A 757 2.44 -1.93 35.01
CA LEU A 757 2.80 -0.59 34.55
C LEU A 757 3.85 -0.65 33.44
N VAL A 758 3.53 -0.08 32.28
CA VAL A 758 4.35 -0.03 31.06
C VAL A 758 4.37 1.39 30.49
N TYR A 759 5.37 1.76 29.70
CA TYR A 759 5.29 3.03 28.95
C TYR A 759 4.20 2.93 27.88
N ALA A 760 3.37 3.97 27.77
CA ALA A 760 2.39 4.12 26.71
C ALA A 760 3.08 4.24 25.33
N TYR A 761 4.23 4.91 25.29
CA TYR A 761 5.03 5.12 24.08
C TYR A 761 6.46 4.62 24.30
N PRO A 762 6.69 3.29 24.29
CA PRO A 762 7.97 2.71 24.72
C PRO A 762 9.16 3.08 23.82
N ASP A 763 8.92 3.42 22.54
CA ASP A 763 9.97 3.86 21.63
C ASP A 763 10.40 5.31 21.86
N GLU A 764 9.47 6.17 22.27
CA GLU A 764 9.76 7.55 22.67
C GLU A 764 10.50 7.60 24.00
N ALA A 765 10.06 6.79 24.98
CA ALA A 765 10.79 6.61 26.22
C ALA A 765 12.24 6.14 25.97
N LEU A 766 12.44 5.19 25.06
CA LEU A 766 13.79 4.74 24.68
C LEU A 766 14.59 5.85 23.99
N ALA A 767 13.96 6.67 23.16
CA ALA A 767 14.60 7.84 22.55
C ALA A 767 15.08 8.83 23.63
N CYS A 768 14.24 9.17 24.60
CA CYS A 768 14.60 10.01 25.75
C CYS A 768 15.79 9.45 26.54
N HIS A 769 15.73 8.17 26.94
CA HIS A 769 16.84 7.52 27.66
C HIS A 769 18.13 7.47 26.84
N THR A 770 18.02 7.31 25.53
CA THR A 770 19.17 7.33 24.62
C THR A 770 19.82 8.72 24.59
N MET A 771 19.02 9.78 24.49
CA MET A 771 19.52 11.16 24.50
C MET A 771 20.16 11.53 25.84
N GLU A 772 19.53 11.16 26.96
CA GLU A 772 20.08 11.37 28.31
C GLU A 772 21.43 10.65 28.49
N ALA A 773 21.52 9.40 28.07
CA ALA A 773 22.75 8.62 28.13
C ALA A 773 23.89 9.23 27.28
N LEU A 774 23.56 9.90 26.17
CA LEU A 774 24.55 10.59 25.33
C LEU A 774 25.00 11.91 25.97
N LEU A 775 24.07 12.70 26.51
CA LEU A 775 24.38 13.95 27.21
C LEU A 775 25.24 13.70 28.46
N SER A 776 24.98 12.62 29.21
CA SER A 776 25.79 12.26 30.39
C SER A 776 27.25 11.96 30.06
N ARG A 777 27.55 11.64 28.79
CA ARG A 777 28.90 11.43 28.25
C ARG A 777 29.49 12.70 27.63
N ALA A 778 28.87 13.86 27.88
CA ALA A 778 29.24 15.17 27.33
C ALA A 778 29.22 15.24 25.79
N ALA A 779 28.39 14.42 25.14
CA ALA A 779 28.13 14.54 23.71
C ALA A 779 27.09 15.64 23.44
N GLU A 780 27.23 16.36 22.32
CA GLU A 780 26.14 17.17 21.78
C GLU A 780 25.13 16.26 21.08
N VAL A 781 23.84 16.49 21.29
CA VAL A 781 22.77 15.62 20.76
C VAL A 781 21.79 16.43 19.94
N ARG A 782 21.37 15.87 18.80
CA ARG A 782 20.37 16.46 17.92
C ARG A 782 19.30 15.44 17.55
N LEU A 783 18.05 15.87 17.61
CA LEU A 783 16.95 15.23 16.88
C LEU A 783 16.95 15.78 15.46
N VAL A 784 16.76 14.91 14.46
CA VAL A 784 16.95 15.23 13.05
C VAL A 784 15.77 14.73 12.22
N ARG A 785 15.20 15.61 11.39
CA ARG A 785 14.16 15.32 10.40
C ARG A 785 14.55 15.86 9.02
N ALA A 786 13.91 15.32 7.99
CA ALA A 786 14.14 15.73 6.61
C ALA A 786 13.46 17.07 6.30
N LEU A 787 14.02 17.80 5.34
CA LEU A 787 13.43 19.01 4.76
C LEU A 787 12.79 18.68 3.42
N ASP A 788 11.78 19.47 3.04
CA ASP A 788 11.20 19.45 1.70
C ASP A 788 12.23 19.91 0.65
N GLU A 789 11.93 19.75 -0.64
CA GLU A 789 12.78 20.15 -1.77
C GLU A 789 13.10 21.66 -1.77
N ASP A 790 12.27 22.51 -1.16
CA ASP A 790 12.55 23.93 -0.96
C ASP A 790 13.70 24.19 0.04
N GLY A 791 14.06 23.19 0.84
CA GLY A 791 15.06 23.26 1.89
C GLY A 791 14.74 24.21 3.04
N MET A 792 13.46 24.54 3.22
CA MET A 792 12.94 25.42 4.27
C MET A 792 11.77 24.76 5.02
N SER A 793 10.84 24.16 4.29
CA SER A 793 9.65 23.53 4.84
C SER A 793 9.97 22.16 5.42
N PRO A 794 9.23 21.73 6.46
CA PRO A 794 9.33 20.36 6.95
C PRO A 794 8.91 19.37 5.87
N TYR A 795 9.63 18.27 5.75
CA TYR A 795 9.20 17.18 4.89
C TYR A 795 8.01 16.45 5.55
N VAL A 796 6.84 16.49 4.91
CA VAL A 796 5.59 15.87 5.40
C VAL A 796 5.16 14.66 4.56
N GLY A 797 5.97 14.28 3.55
CA GLY A 797 5.58 13.25 2.60
C GLY A 797 5.44 11.85 3.22
N SER A 798 6.04 11.58 4.39
CA SER A 798 5.83 10.32 5.11
C SER A 798 4.63 10.34 6.07
N SER A 799 4.25 11.50 6.62
CA SER A 799 3.18 11.64 7.63
C SER A 799 1.78 11.73 7.01
N GLN A 800 1.68 12.13 5.74
CA GLN A 800 0.40 12.41 5.07
C GLN A 800 0.05 11.42 3.96
N ARG A 801 0.53 10.17 4.01
CA ARG A 801 0.33 9.19 2.93
C ARG A 801 -0.31 7.86 3.35
N GLY A 802 -0.87 7.81 4.56
CA GLY A 802 -1.52 6.61 5.10
C GLY A 802 -0.57 5.44 5.40
N GLU A 803 0.73 5.71 5.42
CA GLU A 803 1.76 4.77 5.85
C GLU A 803 1.88 4.85 7.40
N ASP A 804 1.45 3.79 8.09
CA ASP A 804 1.42 3.71 9.57
C ASP A 804 2.81 3.41 10.15
N PHE A 805 3.71 4.40 10.07
CA PHE A 805 5.03 4.30 10.71
C PHE A 805 5.21 5.34 11.83
N GLY A 806 4.17 6.15 12.08
CA GLY A 806 4.23 7.31 12.96
C GLY A 806 5.17 8.40 12.46
N SER A 807 5.15 9.55 13.14
CA SER A 807 6.19 10.55 12.98
C SER A 807 7.49 10.00 13.56
N VAL A 808 8.58 10.07 12.80
CA VAL A 808 9.90 9.59 13.22
C VAL A 808 10.94 10.71 13.23
N ALA A 809 11.97 10.56 14.05
CA ALA A 809 13.15 11.40 14.04
C ALA A 809 14.41 10.54 14.20
N ALA A 810 15.50 10.98 13.58
CA ALA A 810 16.81 10.39 13.85
C ALA A 810 17.48 11.08 15.04
N ILE A 811 18.16 10.32 15.89
CA ILE A 811 19.08 10.86 16.89
C ILE A 811 20.48 10.86 16.30
N CYS A 812 21.13 12.01 16.31
CA CYS A 812 22.53 12.16 15.96
C CYS A 812 23.31 12.72 17.16
N ALA A 813 24.56 12.28 17.34
CA ALA A 813 25.40 12.76 18.44
C ALA A 813 26.80 13.16 17.96
N SER A 814 27.36 14.20 18.54
CA SER A 814 28.72 14.66 18.27
C SER A 814 29.55 14.64 19.55
N SER A 815 30.79 14.14 19.44
CA SER A 815 31.80 14.21 20.51
C SER A 815 32.87 15.29 20.25
N ASP A 816 32.77 16.00 19.11
CA ASP A 816 33.78 16.92 18.59
C ASP A 816 33.27 18.35 18.42
N LYS A 817 32.31 18.77 19.27
CA LYS A 817 31.69 20.11 19.26
C LYS A 817 30.97 20.42 17.95
N GLY A 818 30.28 19.42 17.40
CA GLY A 818 29.40 19.56 16.25
C GLY A 818 30.09 19.50 14.88
N SER A 819 31.40 19.20 14.80
CA SER A 819 32.06 19.07 13.49
C SER A 819 31.69 17.81 12.74
N GLN A 820 31.39 16.71 13.44
CA GLN A 820 30.87 15.46 12.88
C GLN A 820 29.77 14.88 13.76
N TRP A 821 28.78 14.26 13.12
CA TRP A 821 27.59 13.72 13.78
C TRP A 821 27.45 12.23 13.51
N GLU A 822 27.48 11.41 14.54
CA GLU A 822 27.25 9.98 14.43
C GLU A 822 25.75 9.67 14.45
N TRP A 823 25.28 8.88 13.48
CA TRP A 823 23.89 8.41 13.43
C TRP A 823 23.63 7.36 14.53
N LYS A 824 22.75 7.64 15.49
CA LYS A 824 22.47 6.73 16.62
C LYS A 824 21.25 5.84 16.40
N GLY A 825 20.28 6.30 15.63
CA GLY A 825 19.09 5.51 15.32
C GLY A 825 17.92 6.38 14.89
N VAL A 826 16.85 5.73 14.42
CA VAL A 826 15.56 6.36 14.11
C VAL A 826 14.54 5.85 15.13
N TYR A 827 13.76 6.76 15.69
CA TYR A 827 12.78 6.50 16.74
C TYR A 827 11.45 7.15 16.38
N ALA A 828 10.36 6.62 16.91
CA ALA A 828 9.09 7.33 16.96
C ALA A 828 9.27 8.65 17.73
N TRP A 829 8.60 9.70 17.27
CA TRP A 829 8.60 11.02 17.88
C TRP A 829 7.33 11.76 17.49
N GLN A 830 6.32 11.77 18.37
CA GLN A 830 4.97 12.30 18.11
C GLN A 830 4.90 13.83 18.02
N GLU A 831 5.93 14.58 18.44
CA GLU A 831 5.83 16.05 18.47
C GLU A 831 5.45 16.65 17.10
N SER A 832 4.40 17.48 17.16
CA SER A 832 3.79 18.14 16.02
C SER A 832 4.83 18.92 15.21
N GLU A 833 4.59 19.03 13.90
CA GLU A 833 5.47 19.78 13.00
C GLU A 833 5.63 21.26 13.42
N ASN A 834 4.74 21.76 14.29
CA ASN A 834 4.67 23.12 14.81
C ASN A 834 5.30 23.31 16.20
N TYR A 835 6.00 22.31 16.76
CA TYR A 835 6.73 22.51 18.01
C TYR A 835 7.74 23.66 17.88
N HIS A 836 7.68 24.64 18.77
CA HIS A 836 8.62 25.77 18.79
C HIS A 836 10.01 25.23 19.17
N GLY A 837 10.98 25.28 18.25
CA GLY A 837 12.36 24.85 18.53
C GLY A 837 13.07 24.16 17.37
N TRP A 838 12.35 23.74 16.33
CA TRP A 838 13.00 23.23 15.12
C TRP A 838 13.74 24.35 14.37
N GLU A 839 15.03 24.17 14.16
CA GLU A 839 15.86 25.03 13.33
C GLU A 839 16.39 24.27 12.11
N ILE A 840 16.96 24.99 11.15
CA ILE A 840 17.62 24.41 9.97
C ILE A 840 19.11 24.53 10.18
N ASP A 841 19.83 23.41 10.09
CA ASP A 841 21.29 23.40 10.16
C ASP A 841 21.90 22.45 9.15
N GLU A 842 23.14 22.73 8.74
CA GLU A 842 23.94 21.87 7.90
C GLU A 842 24.76 20.91 8.76
N MET A 843 24.66 19.62 8.48
CA MET A 843 25.35 18.57 9.25
C MET A 843 26.23 17.73 8.34
N LEU A 844 27.39 17.33 8.87
CA LEU A 844 28.20 16.24 8.34
C LEU A 844 27.96 15.00 9.21
N ILE A 845 27.19 14.05 8.71
CA ILE A 845 26.85 12.81 9.40
C ILE A 845 27.81 11.70 8.97
N VAL A 846 28.41 10.99 9.92
CA VAL A 846 29.47 9.98 9.72
C VAL A 846 29.03 8.56 9.93
#